data_AF-A0A9P0DSF0-F1
#
_entry.id   AF-A0A9P0DSF0-F1
#
_cell.length_a   1.000
_cell.length_b   1.000
_cell.length_c   1.000
_cell.angle_alpha   90.00
_cell.angle_beta   90.00
_cell.angle_gamma   90.00
#
_symmetry.space_group_name_H-M   'P 1'
#
loop_
_entity.id
_entity.type
_entity.pdbx_description
1 polymer ?
#
loop_
_entity_poly.entity_id
_entity_poly.type
_entity_poly.pdbx_seq_one_letter_code
_entity_poly.pdbx_strand_id
1 'polypeptide(L)'
;MPPQLSDILKKLGWDDGFQIPIANDENKALEEELAKLSLRKTKGKTTLEIVSGRYEALRDHFKYVTQENEQTQKLITAHKQQLECMENEYHVIKSEKENTQRSTKDVTNRLRDSSERQNSKKSDLQKGVIRADQLKAEMDWDAEALKAWEESLKKRDDDIELLKKFSKEDERRFNELEAKRQLLQAELAAKRGKIAKISANVSNYELVVERSGKVMKQLMAERDALISQWKDTVKMLQQRDKDIMNAQDQIANVHEMIQQQAEKLEDENTFLKNEQRNNRELEMETQSLNALNSRMRTEFGELTQHMLLLSSELHTMKRNVAATAHHLENERIKAKRLDQMYLDKESLSAKYHEDIDKLQQKMNEMKESTMSSEERIRRIEKLIEKEEKLHDIFLGDTEKLNGVMYRSEQVLKDLKSVGKLLEIDINNVNCNCVQLRKHIQAKKKEVEKIKEVVYDMEFRIDEKEKKLYKILDDSKLDEMANHKDKIIQDLDKTLSNHRDVQHVLQNQVDRLQEEMRRLSNLIAFDKEISESLRNKCENHLLVYEIGQKQMAAAKKSTQEKQVEENMMRLRISRIEIDKKKEEKQIFTLEKLRLNLDQVMKERQLEIDTQKTITQTKKRNLEEDRGRLKSDIALRRLKIEQIQKKYHIALVGLGKDEDGQTLSVTHFKIKNAQEKFILQQQGDELDQKIKTAEKEIVAMENTLKLMNVTNTSFKNSLAPVNDDDEEVKEMEVLNEKYKELADVLKSHKNEYATAEKNLEELTEKLNEIEQIRLKHLDVVTNLEDEIISVRKQEQEKAEKLTRVEGQLKKLLKKIGKRDISRYNRDFEIRQLQEVNRNVLQCLTQLTSSHSEITPLFNRYIMEYNIELPEKRLTPSSNSSDVMTSTRSSSRNQNSERSDGSAKEAISVSTLNLSLDF
;
A
#
# COMPACT_ATOMS: atom_id res chain seq x y z
N MET A 1 -15.09 -14.02 -79.67
CA MET A 1 -15.76 -15.31 -79.94
C MET A 1 -16.74 -15.10 -81.09
N PRO A 2 -16.85 -16.03 -82.06
CA PRO A 2 -18.00 -16.03 -82.96
C PRO A 2 -19.23 -16.22 -82.07
N PRO A 3 -20.19 -15.27 -82.06
CA PRO A 3 -21.30 -15.24 -81.09
C PRO A 3 -22.24 -16.46 -81.18
N GLN A 4 -22.03 -17.34 -82.17
CA GLN A 4 -22.86 -18.52 -82.41
C GLN A 4 -22.56 -19.70 -81.47
N LEU A 5 -21.39 -19.82 -80.83
CA LEU A 5 -21.07 -20.99 -79.98
C LEU A 5 -21.51 -20.82 -78.50
N SER A 6 -21.41 -19.62 -77.92
CA SER A 6 -21.81 -19.35 -76.54
C SER A 6 -23.33 -19.35 -76.36
N ASP A 7 -24.08 -18.86 -77.35
CA ASP A 7 -25.54 -18.81 -77.30
C ASP A 7 -26.19 -20.20 -77.44
N ILE A 8 -25.47 -21.18 -78.03
CA ILE A 8 -25.90 -22.58 -78.07
C ILE A 8 -25.71 -23.24 -76.70
N LEU A 9 -24.63 -22.94 -75.98
CA LEU A 9 -24.33 -23.50 -74.66
C LEU A 9 -25.29 -22.99 -73.55
N LYS A 10 -25.68 -21.71 -73.59
CA LYS A 10 -26.70 -21.14 -72.69
C LYS A 10 -28.07 -21.81 -72.81
N LYS A 11 -28.51 -22.14 -74.03
CA LYS A 11 -29.82 -22.77 -74.27
C LYS A 11 -29.91 -24.24 -73.78
N LEU A 12 -28.78 -24.88 -73.51
CA LEU A 12 -28.69 -26.26 -73.02
C LEU A 12 -28.54 -26.36 -71.49
N GLY A 13 -28.59 -25.23 -70.75
CA GLY A 13 -28.49 -25.21 -69.30
C GLY A 13 -27.08 -25.36 -68.75
N TRP A 14 -26.05 -25.11 -69.56
CA TRP A 14 -24.63 -25.39 -69.25
C TRP A 14 -23.78 -24.14 -69.09
N ASP A 15 -24.39 -23.05 -68.61
CA ASP A 15 -23.70 -21.76 -68.49
C ASP A 15 -23.51 -21.29 -67.04
N ASP A 16 -24.11 -21.94 -66.03
CA ASP A 16 -23.97 -21.53 -64.63
C ASP A 16 -23.77 -22.75 -63.70
N GLY A 17 -22.54 -22.95 -63.23
CA GLY A 17 -22.13 -24.01 -62.28
C GLY A 17 -21.32 -25.18 -62.86
N PHE A 18 -21.00 -26.16 -62.01
CA PHE A 18 -20.08 -27.29 -62.28
C PHE A 18 -20.58 -28.34 -63.30
N GLN A 19 -21.77 -28.16 -63.90
CA GLN A 19 -22.39 -29.20 -64.74
C GLN A 19 -21.77 -29.27 -66.15
N ILE A 20 -20.91 -30.27 -66.40
CA ILE A 20 -20.30 -30.51 -67.73
C ILE A 20 -21.17 -31.47 -68.58
N PRO A 21 -21.39 -31.18 -69.87
CA PRO A 21 -22.15 -32.03 -70.81
C PRO A 21 -21.60 -33.45 -71.05
N ILE A 22 -20.31 -33.66 -70.74
CA ILE A 22 -19.52 -34.87 -71.01
C ILE A 22 -18.95 -35.42 -69.67
N ALA A 23 -19.54 -35.04 -68.53
CA ALA A 23 -19.13 -35.62 -67.24
C ALA A 23 -19.43 -37.13 -67.22
N ASN A 24 -18.41 -37.94 -66.98
CA ASN A 24 -18.56 -39.37 -66.69
C ASN A 24 -19.31 -39.55 -65.35
N ASP A 25 -19.83 -40.76 -65.08
CA ASP A 25 -20.61 -41.02 -63.85
C ASP A 25 -19.80 -40.77 -62.56
N GLU A 26 -18.47 -40.92 -62.64
CA GLU A 26 -17.55 -40.55 -61.55
C GLU A 26 -17.59 -39.06 -61.26
N ASN A 27 -17.55 -38.20 -62.28
CA ASN A 27 -17.57 -36.74 -62.10
C ASN A 27 -18.91 -36.25 -61.52
N LYS A 28 -20.03 -36.90 -61.85
CA LYS A 28 -21.33 -36.60 -61.22
C LYS A 28 -21.40 -37.04 -59.76
N ALA A 29 -20.81 -38.18 -59.42
CA ALA A 29 -20.70 -38.61 -58.02
C ALA A 29 -19.81 -37.66 -57.21
N LEU A 30 -18.77 -37.12 -57.82
CA LEU A 30 -17.88 -36.12 -57.22
C LEU A 30 -18.59 -34.78 -56.96
N GLU A 31 -19.51 -34.35 -57.83
CA GLU A 31 -20.35 -33.16 -57.58
C GLU A 31 -21.26 -33.33 -56.34
N GLU A 32 -21.88 -34.49 -56.16
CA GLU A 32 -22.68 -34.79 -54.95
C GLU A 32 -21.82 -34.91 -53.69
N GLU A 33 -20.61 -35.49 -53.80
CA GLU A 33 -19.64 -35.47 -52.71
C GLU A 33 -19.21 -34.04 -52.35
N LEU A 34 -19.03 -33.16 -53.32
CA LEU A 34 -18.62 -31.77 -53.10
C LEU A 34 -19.69 -31.00 -52.30
N ALA A 35 -20.97 -31.24 -52.59
CA ALA A 35 -22.08 -30.70 -51.79
C ALA A 35 -22.10 -31.26 -50.34
N LYS A 36 -21.87 -32.57 -50.16
CA LYS A 36 -21.76 -33.20 -48.82
C LYS A 36 -20.57 -32.67 -48.04
N LEU A 37 -19.44 -32.46 -48.70
CA LEU A 37 -18.21 -31.92 -48.11
C LEU A 37 -18.39 -30.45 -47.72
N SER A 38 -19.11 -29.65 -48.51
CA SER A 38 -19.45 -28.26 -48.15
C SER A 38 -20.30 -28.19 -46.86
N LEU A 39 -21.29 -29.07 -46.71
CA LEU A 39 -22.07 -29.19 -45.47
C LEU A 39 -21.22 -29.68 -44.28
N ARG A 40 -20.23 -30.55 -44.54
CA ARG A 40 -19.28 -30.99 -43.51
C ARG A 40 -18.33 -29.86 -43.09
N LYS A 41 -17.94 -28.97 -44.01
CA LYS A 41 -17.12 -27.78 -43.75
C LYS A 41 -17.81 -26.82 -42.78
N THR A 42 -19.10 -26.55 -42.96
CA THR A 42 -19.86 -25.67 -42.05
C THR A 42 -20.02 -26.27 -40.65
N LYS A 43 -20.28 -27.58 -40.55
CA LYS A 43 -20.27 -28.31 -39.26
C LYS A 43 -18.88 -28.32 -38.61
N GLY A 44 -17.81 -28.44 -39.40
CA GLY A 44 -16.44 -28.34 -38.91
C GLY A 44 -16.12 -26.96 -38.32
N LYS A 45 -16.52 -25.88 -39.01
CA LYS A 45 -16.31 -24.49 -38.55
C LYS A 45 -16.96 -24.23 -37.20
N THR A 46 -18.20 -24.66 -37.01
CA THR A 46 -18.91 -24.55 -35.71
C THR A 46 -18.24 -25.37 -34.60
N THR A 47 -17.75 -26.58 -34.88
CA THR A 47 -16.99 -27.34 -33.88
C THR A 47 -15.63 -26.70 -33.54
N LEU A 48 -14.98 -26.06 -34.51
CA LEU A 48 -13.71 -25.36 -34.31
C LEU A 48 -13.88 -24.14 -33.39
N GLU A 49 -14.95 -23.37 -33.57
CA GLU A 49 -15.27 -22.22 -32.71
C GLU A 49 -15.48 -22.65 -31.24
N ILE A 50 -16.21 -23.75 -31.00
CA ILE A 50 -16.42 -24.31 -29.66
C ILE A 50 -15.09 -24.76 -29.03
N VAL A 51 -14.24 -25.45 -29.79
CA VAL A 51 -12.94 -25.92 -29.30
C VAL A 51 -11.98 -24.74 -29.07
N SER A 52 -11.99 -23.72 -29.93
CA SER A 52 -11.18 -22.51 -29.77
C SER A 52 -11.55 -21.76 -28.48
N GLY A 53 -12.85 -21.58 -28.20
CA GLY A 53 -13.30 -20.96 -26.95
C GLY A 53 -12.89 -21.75 -25.70
N ARG A 54 -12.95 -23.09 -25.75
CA ARG A 54 -12.45 -23.95 -24.67
C ARG A 54 -10.92 -23.85 -24.52
N TYR A 55 -10.19 -23.77 -25.62
CA TYR A 55 -8.74 -23.61 -25.62
C TYR A 55 -8.32 -22.29 -25.00
N GLU A 56 -8.99 -21.18 -25.33
CA GLU A 56 -8.72 -19.88 -24.72
C GLU A 56 -8.94 -19.90 -23.20
N ALA A 57 -10.04 -20.49 -22.73
CA ALA A 57 -10.30 -20.66 -21.31
C ALA A 57 -9.21 -21.51 -20.60
N LEU A 58 -8.76 -22.60 -21.23
CA LEU A 58 -7.66 -23.42 -20.69
C LEU A 58 -6.32 -22.66 -20.70
N ARG A 59 -6.07 -21.85 -21.74
CA ARG A 59 -4.85 -21.05 -21.87
C ARG A 59 -4.77 -20.00 -20.76
N ASP A 60 -5.90 -19.35 -20.44
CA ASP A 60 -5.93 -18.38 -19.34
C ASP A 60 -5.79 -19.06 -17.98
N HIS A 61 -6.44 -20.20 -17.75
CA HIS A 61 -6.20 -21.01 -16.56
C HIS A 61 -4.73 -21.45 -16.46
N PHE A 62 -4.11 -21.87 -17.56
CA PHE A 62 -2.69 -22.22 -17.61
C PHE A 62 -1.82 -21.02 -17.20
N LYS A 63 -2.08 -19.81 -17.70
CA LYS A 63 -1.35 -18.60 -17.26
C LYS A 63 -1.45 -18.39 -15.75
N TYR A 64 -2.62 -18.57 -15.14
CA TYR A 64 -2.78 -18.47 -13.69
C TYR A 64 -1.96 -19.52 -12.94
N VAL A 65 -2.00 -20.77 -13.40
CA VAL A 65 -1.19 -21.86 -12.81
C VAL A 65 0.31 -21.58 -12.98
N THR A 66 0.75 -21.06 -14.13
CA THR A 66 2.15 -20.69 -14.34
C THR A 66 2.57 -19.54 -13.43
N GLN A 67 1.70 -18.55 -13.21
CA GLN A 67 1.97 -17.46 -12.26
C GLN A 67 2.06 -17.97 -10.81
N GLU A 68 1.15 -18.85 -10.38
CA GLU A 68 1.25 -19.49 -9.07
C GLU A 68 2.54 -20.30 -8.95
N ASN A 69 2.88 -21.09 -9.98
CA ASN A 69 4.11 -21.87 -9.99
C ASN A 69 5.36 -20.99 -9.91
N GLU A 70 5.41 -19.87 -10.65
CA GLU A 70 6.49 -18.89 -10.55
C GLU A 70 6.60 -18.26 -9.16
N GLN A 71 5.48 -17.95 -8.52
CA GLN A 71 5.46 -17.44 -7.15
C GLN A 71 5.97 -18.49 -6.17
N THR A 72 5.53 -19.74 -6.29
CA THR A 72 6.03 -20.84 -5.46
C THR A 72 7.51 -21.11 -5.72
N GLN A 73 7.97 -21.01 -6.97
CA GLN A 73 9.38 -21.19 -7.31
C GLN A 73 10.25 -20.06 -6.76
N LYS A 74 9.77 -18.81 -6.79
CA LYS A 74 10.43 -17.67 -6.13
C LYS A 74 10.53 -17.89 -4.62
N LEU A 75 9.48 -18.40 -3.99
CA LEU A 75 9.47 -18.72 -2.57
C LEU A 75 10.46 -19.85 -2.22
N ILE A 76 10.46 -20.94 -2.99
CA ILE A 76 11.40 -22.05 -2.83
C ILE A 76 12.83 -21.56 -3.03
N THR A 77 13.08 -20.72 -4.04
CA THR A 77 14.42 -20.17 -4.31
C THR A 77 14.88 -19.25 -3.18
N ALA A 78 13.99 -18.41 -2.63
CA ALA A 78 14.30 -17.58 -1.47
C ALA A 78 14.62 -18.43 -0.23
N HIS A 79 13.85 -19.50 0.02
CA HIS A 79 14.15 -20.45 1.11
C HIS A 79 15.47 -21.20 0.88
N LYS A 80 15.78 -21.60 -0.35
CA LYS A 80 17.05 -22.23 -0.69
C LYS A 80 18.22 -21.27 -0.45
N GLN A 81 18.10 -20.01 -0.88
CA GLN A 81 19.11 -18.98 -0.62
C GLN A 81 19.28 -18.72 0.88
N GLN A 82 18.21 -18.70 1.65
CA GLN A 82 18.29 -18.60 3.11
C GLN A 82 19.03 -19.79 3.72
N LEU A 83 18.74 -21.02 3.28
CA LEU A 83 19.45 -22.22 3.73
C LEU A 83 20.94 -22.18 3.36
N GLU A 84 21.27 -21.80 2.12
CA GLU A 84 22.65 -21.63 1.65
C GLU A 84 23.38 -20.53 2.45
N CYS A 85 22.71 -19.41 2.77
CA CYS A 85 23.27 -18.38 3.66
C CYS A 85 23.54 -18.93 5.06
N MET A 86 22.60 -19.67 5.65
CA MET A 86 22.78 -20.31 6.96
C MET A 86 23.90 -21.35 6.95
N GLU A 87 24.02 -22.14 5.87
CA GLU A 87 25.08 -23.12 5.70
C GLU A 87 26.46 -22.44 5.53
N ASN A 88 26.52 -21.35 4.76
CA ASN A 88 27.72 -20.52 4.65
C ASN A 88 28.13 -19.92 5.99
N GLU A 89 27.18 -19.37 6.76
CA GLU A 89 27.43 -18.87 8.11
C GLU A 89 27.94 -19.98 9.04
N TYR A 90 27.34 -21.17 8.97
CA TYR A 90 27.81 -22.34 9.71
C TYR A 90 29.24 -22.73 9.33
N HIS A 91 29.59 -22.73 8.05
CA HIS A 91 30.95 -23.01 7.58
C HIS A 91 31.96 -21.95 8.02
N VAL A 92 31.60 -20.67 8.00
CA VAL A 92 32.43 -19.58 8.53
C VAL A 92 32.66 -19.78 10.02
N ILE A 93 31.61 -20.05 10.80
CA ILE A 93 31.72 -20.31 12.24
C ILE A 93 32.59 -21.54 12.51
N LYS A 94 32.43 -22.63 11.74
CA LYS A 94 33.26 -23.84 11.87
C LYS A 94 34.73 -23.54 11.56
N SER A 95 35.01 -22.79 10.49
CA SER A 95 36.36 -22.37 10.10
C SER A 95 37.00 -21.46 11.15
N GLU A 96 36.25 -20.49 11.68
CA GLU A 96 36.71 -19.63 12.77
C GLU A 96 36.98 -20.43 14.04
N LYS A 97 36.14 -21.41 14.37
CA LYS A 97 36.37 -22.35 15.48
C LYS A 97 37.64 -23.17 15.27
N GLU A 98 37.89 -23.68 14.07
CA GLU A 98 39.12 -24.42 13.76
C GLU A 98 40.35 -23.51 13.79
N ASN A 99 40.26 -22.30 13.27
CA ASN A 99 41.34 -21.31 13.30
C ASN A 99 41.67 -20.86 14.73
N THR A 100 40.66 -20.59 15.55
CA THR A 100 40.85 -20.27 16.97
C THR A 100 41.43 -21.47 17.72
N GLN A 101 41.02 -22.69 17.41
CA GLN A 101 41.61 -23.91 17.99
C GLN A 101 43.07 -24.12 17.56
N ARG A 102 43.43 -23.85 16.29
CA ARG A 102 44.82 -23.88 15.80
C ARG A 102 45.66 -22.79 16.45
N SER A 103 45.16 -21.56 16.52
CA SER A 103 45.84 -20.45 17.19
C SER A 103 46.06 -20.75 18.68
N THR A 104 45.06 -21.35 19.33
CA THR A 104 45.20 -21.81 20.72
C THR A 104 46.29 -22.87 20.84
N LYS A 105 46.33 -23.87 19.94
CA LYS A 105 47.40 -24.89 19.91
C LYS A 105 48.78 -24.26 19.68
N ASP A 106 48.92 -23.34 18.73
CA ASP A 106 50.18 -22.65 18.46
C ASP A 106 50.65 -21.82 19.65
N VAL A 107 49.72 -21.12 20.32
CA VAL A 107 50.02 -20.38 21.55
C VAL A 107 50.42 -21.33 22.68
N THR A 108 49.74 -22.47 22.85
CA THR A 108 50.12 -23.46 23.86
C THR A 108 51.48 -24.10 23.58
N ASN A 109 51.82 -24.35 22.30
CA ASN A 109 53.12 -24.85 21.90
C ASN A 109 54.21 -23.80 22.14
N ARG A 110 53.98 -22.53 21.76
CA ARG A 110 54.92 -21.44 22.05
C ARG A 110 55.11 -21.22 23.55
N LEU A 111 54.06 -21.37 24.35
CA LEU A 111 54.14 -21.34 25.81
C LEU A 111 54.99 -22.50 26.36
N ARG A 112 54.78 -23.71 25.83
CA ARG A 112 55.58 -24.88 26.19
C ARG A 112 57.05 -24.68 25.79
N ASP A 113 57.33 -24.29 24.56
CA ASP A 113 58.69 -24.03 24.07
C ASP A 113 59.37 -22.90 24.86
N SER A 114 58.61 -21.86 25.23
CA SER A 114 59.10 -20.78 26.10
C SER A 114 59.40 -21.30 27.51
N SER A 115 58.55 -22.17 28.08
CA SER A 115 58.78 -22.80 29.38
C SER A 115 59.99 -23.75 29.35
N GLU A 116 60.16 -24.53 28.28
CA GLU A 116 61.33 -25.40 28.08
C GLU A 116 62.60 -24.59 27.88
N ARG A 117 62.56 -23.49 27.10
CA ARG A 117 63.68 -22.55 26.97
C ARG A 117 63.98 -21.86 28.29
N GLN A 118 62.98 -21.49 29.08
CA GLN A 118 63.17 -20.90 30.40
C GLN A 118 63.82 -21.92 31.34
N ASN A 119 63.41 -23.18 31.31
CA ASN A 119 64.00 -24.25 32.10
C ASN A 119 65.44 -24.58 31.65
N SER A 120 65.72 -24.62 30.35
CA SER A 120 67.07 -24.82 29.84
C SER A 120 67.97 -23.64 30.20
N LYS A 121 67.51 -22.40 30.05
CA LYS A 121 68.24 -21.21 30.50
C LYS A 121 68.42 -21.16 32.00
N LYS A 122 67.46 -21.64 32.81
CA LYS A 122 67.62 -21.75 34.26
C LYS A 122 68.66 -22.81 34.64
N SER A 123 68.68 -23.95 33.95
CA SER A 123 69.73 -24.97 34.09
C SER A 123 71.10 -24.44 33.66
N ASP A 124 71.18 -23.73 32.53
CA ASP A 124 72.41 -23.11 32.03
C ASP A 124 72.90 -22.01 32.97
N LEU A 125 71.99 -21.22 33.54
CA LEU A 125 72.29 -20.22 34.56
C LEU A 125 72.82 -20.89 35.81
N GLN A 126 72.22 -21.98 36.29
CA GLN A 126 72.73 -22.74 37.43
C GLN A 126 74.13 -23.31 37.16
N LYS A 127 74.36 -23.87 35.96
CA LYS A 127 75.69 -24.33 35.54
C LYS A 127 76.68 -23.17 35.35
N GLY A 128 76.20 -22.01 34.94
CA GLY A 128 76.97 -20.79 34.75
C GLY A 128 77.35 -20.14 36.08
N VAL A 129 76.48 -20.18 37.09
CA VAL A 129 76.75 -19.74 38.46
C VAL A 129 77.81 -20.65 39.09
N ILE A 130 77.67 -21.97 38.97
CA ILE A 130 78.68 -22.93 39.47
C ILE A 130 80.04 -22.70 38.78
N ARG A 131 80.06 -22.46 37.46
CA ARG A 131 81.30 -22.14 36.73
C ARG A 131 81.85 -20.76 37.07
N ALA A 132 81.00 -19.77 37.31
CA ALA A 132 81.42 -18.43 37.72
C ALA A 132 82.02 -18.43 39.12
N ASP A 133 81.52 -19.26 40.03
CA ASP A 133 82.10 -19.44 41.36
C ASP A 133 83.45 -20.17 41.30
N GLN A 134 83.62 -21.13 40.37
CA GLN A 134 84.91 -21.78 40.08
C GLN A 134 85.91 -20.81 39.45
N LEU A 135 85.48 -20.05 38.43
CA LEU A 135 86.32 -19.07 37.75
C LEU A 135 86.66 -17.87 38.64
N LYS A 136 85.82 -17.47 39.59
CA LYS A 136 86.18 -16.45 40.59
C LYS A 136 87.38 -16.90 41.44
N ALA A 137 87.38 -18.15 41.89
CA ALA A 137 88.50 -18.69 42.67
C ALA A 137 89.80 -18.79 41.85
N GLU A 138 89.72 -19.00 40.53
CA GLU A 138 90.87 -18.99 39.61
C GLU A 138 91.30 -17.56 39.24
N MET A 139 90.36 -16.64 39.04
CA MET A 139 90.60 -15.25 38.67
C MET A 139 91.24 -14.44 39.81
N ASP A 140 90.94 -14.76 41.08
CA ASP A 140 91.63 -14.16 42.22
C ASP A 140 93.13 -14.54 42.25
N TRP A 141 93.49 -15.73 41.73
CA TRP A 141 94.89 -16.14 41.56
C TRP A 141 95.56 -15.50 40.33
N ASP A 142 94.86 -15.42 39.22
CA ASP A 142 95.38 -14.85 37.97
C ASP A 142 95.49 -13.31 38.01
N ALA A 143 94.64 -12.62 38.80
CA ALA A 143 94.66 -11.17 38.99
C ALA A 143 95.92 -10.67 39.73
N GLU A 144 96.52 -11.49 40.59
CA GLU A 144 97.79 -11.19 41.26
C GLU A 144 98.99 -11.35 40.29
N ALA A 145 98.89 -12.26 39.32
CA ALA A 145 99.94 -12.55 38.34
C ALA A 145 99.93 -11.61 37.12
N LEU A 146 98.76 -11.20 36.63
CA LEU A 146 98.60 -10.32 35.46
C LEU A 146 98.93 -8.84 35.74
N LYS A 147 98.78 -8.36 36.99
CA LYS A 147 99.18 -6.98 37.38
C LYS A 147 100.65 -6.69 37.13
N ALA A 148 101.53 -7.70 37.20
CA ALA A 148 102.97 -7.53 36.98
C ALA A 148 103.36 -7.48 35.49
N TRP A 149 102.51 -7.97 34.59
CA TRP A 149 102.80 -8.06 33.14
C TRP A 149 102.07 -6.99 32.31
N GLU A 150 100.94 -6.44 32.80
CA GLU A 150 100.14 -5.45 32.08
C GLU A 150 100.70 -4.02 32.08
N GLU A 151 101.62 -3.64 32.99
CA GLU A 151 102.17 -2.27 33.02
C GLU A 151 103.09 -1.93 31.84
N SER A 152 103.66 -2.92 31.12
CA SER A 152 104.70 -2.68 30.11
C SER A 152 104.22 -2.58 28.65
N LEU A 153 102.97 -2.92 28.31
CA LEU A 153 102.53 -3.04 26.89
C LEU A 153 101.28 -2.22 26.51
N LYS A 154 100.59 -1.56 27.47
CA LYS A 154 99.23 -1.01 27.34
C LYS A 154 99.13 0.54 27.16
N LYS A 155 99.82 1.16 26.19
CA LYS A 155 99.66 2.62 25.96
C LYS A 155 99.34 3.04 24.52
N ARG A 156 99.11 2.13 23.58
CA ARG A 156 98.75 2.54 22.20
C ARG A 156 97.68 1.71 21.48
N ASP A 157 97.46 0.46 21.87
CA ASP A 157 96.45 -0.39 21.23
C ASP A 157 95.05 -0.28 21.86
N ASP A 158 94.96 0.30 23.08
CA ASP A 158 93.71 0.45 23.83
C ASP A 158 92.73 1.47 23.19
N ASP A 159 93.23 2.54 22.56
CA ASP A 159 92.36 3.60 22.02
C ASP A 159 91.60 3.18 20.76
N ILE A 160 92.22 2.33 19.92
CA ILE A 160 91.62 1.88 18.65
C ILE A 160 90.56 0.79 18.89
N GLU A 161 90.77 -0.07 19.89
CA GLU A 161 89.81 -1.12 20.23
C GLU A 161 88.60 -0.56 20.98
N LEU A 162 88.79 0.49 21.80
CA LEU A 162 87.71 1.18 22.51
C LEU A 162 86.72 1.87 21.55
N LEU A 163 87.22 2.54 20.51
CA LEU A 163 86.37 3.19 19.50
C LEU A 163 85.47 2.19 18.73
N LYS A 164 86.00 0.99 18.40
CA LYS A 164 85.21 -0.04 17.72
C LYS A 164 84.15 -0.69 18.61
N LYS A 165 84.39 -0.78 19.93
CA LYS A 165 83.41 -1.30 20.90
C LYS A 165 82.25 -0.33 21.07
N PHE A 166 82.52 0.97 21.21
CA PHE A 166 81.46 1.99 21.32
C PHE A 166 80.60 2.09 20.07
N SER A 167 81.19 2.04 18.87
CA SER A 167 80.41 2.06 17.62
C SER A 167 79.43 0.89 17.50
N LYS A 168 79.82 -0.33 17.91
CA LYS A 168 78.92 -1.49 17.88
C LYS A 168 77.85 -1.44 18.96
N GLU A 169 78.18 -0.90 20.13
CA GLU A 169 77.21 -0.73 21.21
C GLU A 169 76.16 0.34 20.87
N ASP A 170 76.57 1.44 20.26
CA ASP A 170 75.67 2.49 19.77
C ASP A 170 74.75 1.98 18.65
N GLU A 171 75.27 1.18 17.71
CA GLU A 171 74.46 0.56 16.65
C GLU A 171 73.44 -0.44 17.22
N ARG A 172 73.82 -1.23 18.23
CA ARG A 172 72.89 -2.13 18.93
C ARG A 172 71.80 -1.34 19.65
N ARG A 173 72.17 -0.27 20.37
CA ARG A 173 71.23 0.61 21.07
C ARG A 173 70.28 1.32 20.10
N PHE A 174 70.78 1.79 18.97
CA PHE A 174 69.98 2.39 17.91
C PHE A 174 68.92 1.40 17.39
N ASN A 175 69.32 0.18 17.06
CA ASN A 175 68.40 -0.85 16.58
C ASN A 175 67.35 -1.26 17.64
N GLU A 176 67.75 -1.37 18.91
CA GLU A 176 66.82 -1.62 20.02
C GLU A 176 65.79 -0.48 20.18
N LEU A 177 66.26 0.78 20.12
CA LEU A 177 65.39 1.96 20.23
C LEU A 177 64.48 2.11 19.01
N GLU A 178 64.96 1.81 17.81
CA GLU A 178 64.18 1.88 16.58
C GLU A 178 63.10 0.78 16.53
N ALA A 179 63.43 -0.45 16.94
CA ALA A 179 62.43 -1.51 17.09
C ALA A 179 61.36 -1.14 18.14
N LYS A 180 61.78 -0.54 19.27
CA LYS A 180 60.86 -0.03 20.29
C LYS A 180 60.00 1.11 19.75
N ARG A 181 60.56 2.02 18.95
CA ARG A 181 59.82 3.10 18.28
C ARG A 181 58.76 2.55 17.35
N GLN A 182 59.08 1.53 16.54
CA GLN A 182 58.14 0.90 15.62
C GLN A 182 57.01 0.16 16.34
N LEU A 183 57.33 -0.59 17.40
CA LEU A 183 56.32 -1.25 18.25
C LEU A 183 55.37 -0.22 18.88
N LEU A 184 55.92 0.83 19.49
CA LEU A 184 55.11 1.90 20.09
C LEU A 184 54.28 2.63 19.03
N GLN A 185 54.80 2.83 17.81
CA GLN A 185 54.06 3.43 16.70
C GLN A 185 52.88 2.55 16.26
N ALA A 186 53.08 1.23 16.18
CA ALA A 186 52.02 0.27 15.88
C ALA A 186 50.96 0.23 16.99
N GLU A 187 51.37 0.23 18.26
CA GLU A 187 50.45 0.31 19.40
C GLU A 187 49.65 1.61 19.39
N LEU A 188 50.29 2.76 19.11
CA LEU A 188 49.63 4.05 19.03
C LEU A 188 48.59 4.06 17.89
N ALA A 189 48.93 3.51 16.72
CA ALA A 189 48.00 3.34 15.61
C ALA A 189 46.80 2.44 15.99
N ALA A 190 47.06 1.31 16.65
CA ALA A 190 46.01 0.40 17.12
C ALA A 190 45.10 1.06 18.17
N LYS A 191 45.66 1.85 19.10
CA LYS A 191 44.90 2.61 20.10
C LYS A 191 44.08 3.72 19.46
N ARG A 192 44.63 4.46 18.49
CA ARG A 192 43.87 5.44 17.67
C ARG A 192 42.72 4.78 16.93
N GLY A 193 42.94 3.60 16.34
CA GLY A 193 41.88 2.83 15.69
C GLY A 193 40.77 2.40 16.66
N LYS A 194 41.14 1.96 17.88
CA LYS A 194 40.16 1.65 18.94
C LYS A 194 39.37 2.89 19.38
N ILE A 195 40.04 4.02 19.58
CA ILE A 195 39.38 5.28 19.96
C ILE A 195 38.42 5.74 18.86
N ALA A 196 38.82 5.67 17.58
CA ALA A 196 37.95 6.01 16.46
C ALA A 196 36.71 5.11 16.41
N LYS A 197 36.86 3.80 16.63
CA LYS A 197 35.72 2.87 16.71
C LYS A 197 34.80 3.18 17.89
N ILE A 198 35.35 3.46 19.08
CA ILE A 198 34.56 3.83 20.25
C ILE A 198 33.82 5.14 20.00
N SER A 199 34.48 6.16 19.44
CA SER A 199 33.88 7.44 19.10
C SER A 199 32.73 7.28 18.11
N ALA A 200 32.91 6.48 17.04
CA ALA A 200 31.85 6.18 16.09
C ALA A 200 30.66 5.45 16.75
N ASN A 201 30.94 4.48 17.64
CA ASN A 201 29.89 3.78 18.37
C ASN A 201 29.13 4.71 19.33
N VAL A 202 29.83 5.58 20.06
CA VAL A 202 29.20 6.58 20.96
C VAL A 202 28.32 7.52 20.16
N SER A 203 28.80 8.05 19.03
CA SER A 203 27.99 8.90 18.15
C SER A 203 26.75 8.17 17.61
N ASN A 204 26.87 6.89 17.26
CA ASN A 204 25.72 6.08 16.87
C ASN A 204 24.72 5.90 18.03
N TYR A 205 25.18 5.64 19.25
CA TYR A 205 24.30 5.53 20.41
C TYR A 205 23.62 6.85 20.74
N GLU A 206 24.32 7.98 20.67
CA GLU A 206 23.74 9.32 20.82
C GLU A 206 22.64 9.56 19.79
N LEU A 207 22.88 9.22 18.51
CA LEU A 207 21.87 9.34 17.45
C LEU A 207 20.63 8.46 17.73
N VAL A 208 20.83 7.23 18.22
CA VAL A 208 19.72 6.33 18.60
C VAL A 208 18.94 6.89 19.78
N VAL A 209 19.62 7.45 20.79
CA VAL A 209 18.98 8.10 21.94
C VAL A 209 18.21 9.34 21.51
N GLU A 210 18.76 10.18 20.64
CA GLU A 210 18.06 11.35 20.10
C GLU A 210 16.82 10.95 19.31
N ARG A 211 16.92 9.93 18.44
CA ARG A 211 15.77 9.40 17.69
C ARG A 211 14.71 8.84 18.63
N SER A 212 15.12 8.04 19.61
CA SER A 212 14.20 7.47 20.61
C SER A 212 13.53 8.56 21.43
N GLY A 213 14.26 9.61 21.79
CA GLY A 213 13.73 10.78 22.49
C GLY A 213 12.72 11.57 21.63
N LYS A 214 12.96 11.70 20.32
CA LYS A 214 11.98 12.31 19.39
C LYS A 214 10.70 11.47 19.30
N VAL A 215 10.82 10.15 19.16
CA VAL A 215 9.66 9.24 19.13
C VAL A 215 8.90 9.31 20.45
N MET A 216 9.58 9.33 21.60
CA MET A 216 8.92 9.42 22.90
C MET A 216 8.16 10.75 23.07
N LYS A 217 8.73 11.87 22.62
CA LYS A 217 8.02 13.17 22.60
C LYS A 217 6.80 13.14 21.68
N GLN A 218 6.90 12.51 20.52
CA GLN A 218 5.77 12.34 19.61
C GLN A 218 4.66 11.49 20.24
N LEU A 219 4.99 10.35 20.84
CA LEU A 219 4.03 9.50 21.53
C LEU A 219 3.36 10.22 22.72
N MET A 220 4.09 11.06 23.46
CA MET A 220 3.51 11.88 24.51
C MET A 220 2.53 12.91 23.95
N ALA A 221 2.87 13.57 22.84
CA ALA A 221 1.98 14.51 22.18
C ALA A 221 0.71 13.84 21.63
N GLU A 222 0.85 12.66 21.02
CA GLU A 222 -0.28 11.85 20.53
C GLU A 222 -1.16 11.38 21.69
N ARG A 223 -0.57 10.91 22.80
CA ARG A 223 -1.30 10.56 24.02
C ARG A 223 -2.08 11.75 24.57
N ASP A 224 -1.46 12.92 24.68
CA ASP A 224 -2.12 14.11 25.24
C ASP A 224 -3.24 14.61 24.32
N ALA A 225 -3.06 14.54 22.99
CA ALA A 225 -4.11 14.81 22.02
C ALA A 225 -5.29 13.85 22.16
N LEU A 226 -5.02 12.54 22.32
CA LEU A 226 -6.05 11.52 22.51
C LEU A 226 -6.79 11.70 23.84
N ILE A 227 -6.08 12.07 24.91
CA ILE A 227 -6.69 12.44 26.20
C ILE A 227 -7.57 13.68 26.04
N SER A 228 -7.14 14.70 25.29
CA SER A 228 -7.95 15.90 25.03
C SER A 228 -9.22 15.54 24.26
N GLN A 229 -9.09 14.77 23.18
CA GLN A 229 -10.23 14.28 22.40
C GLN A 229 -11.19 13.46 23.27
N TRP A 230 -10.65 12.58 24.12
CA TRP A 230 -11.46 11.81 25.06
C TRP A 230 -12.20 12.73 26.05
N LYS A 231 -11.52 13.73 26.64
CA LYS A 231 -12.17 14.72 27.51
C LYS A 231 -13.28 15.49 26.79
N ASP A 232 -13.07 15.86 25.53
CA ASP A 232 -14.05 16.59 24.74
C ASP A 232 -15.25 15.70 24.38
N THR A 233 -15.03 14.44 24.03
CA THR A 233 -16.13 13.47 23.82
C THR A 233 -16.94 13.22 25.09
N VAL A 234 -16.29 13.13 26.26
CA VAL A 234 -16.98 13.01 27.55
C VAL A 234 -17.82 14.26 27.85
N LYS A 235 -17.30 15.47 27.60
CA LYS A 235 -18.08 16.71 27.74
C LYS A 235 -19.27 16.75 26.79
N MET A 236 -19.09 16.33 25.54
CA MET A 236 -20.19 16.22 24.58
C MET A 236 -21.25 15.22 25.04
N LEU A 237 -20.84 14.10 25.64
CA LEU A 237 -21.77 13.12 26.20
C LEU A 237 -22.56 13.71 27.37
N GLN A 238 -21.89 14.38 28.31
CA GLN A 238 -22.55 15.08 29.43
C GLN A 238 -23.53 16.15 28.96
N GLN A 239 -23.18 16.91 27.91
CA GLN A 239 -24.07 17.89 27.30
C GLN A 239 -25.30 17.20 26.71
N ARG A 240 -25.12 16.10 25.96
CA ARG A 240 -26.24 15.33 25.39
C ARG A 240 -27.12 14.73 26.47
N ASP A 241 -26.56 14.21 27.56
CA ASP A 241 -27.34 13.70 28.68
C ASP A 241 -28.20 14.82 29.30
N LYS A 242 -27.63 16.02 29.46
CA LYS A 242 -28.38 17.19 29.93
C LYS A 242 -29.49 17.59 28.95
N ASP A 243 -29.22 17.57 27.65
CA ASP A 243 -30.21 17.87 26.62
C ASP A 243 -31.34 16.81 26.60
N ILE A 244 -31.02 15.53 26.83
CA ILE A 244 -31.99 14.45 26.99
C ILE A 244 -32.86 14.67 28.22
N MET A 245 -32.27 15.05 29.36
CA MET A 245 -33.04 15.38 30.57
C MET A 245 -33.98 16.56 30.32
N ASN A 246 -33.50 17.63 29.68
CA ASN A 246 -34.35 18.77 29.30
C ASN A 246 -35.49 18.36 28.36
N ALA A 247 -35.22 17.47 27.39
CA ALA A 247 -36.25 16.95 26.51
C ALA A 247 -37.27 16.06 27.24
N GLN A 248 -36.82 15.26 28.22
CA GLN A 248 -37.71 14.49 29.09
C GLN A 248 -38.61 15.39 29.93
N ASP A 249 -38.07 16.49 30.49
CA ASP A 249 -38.85 17.48 31.23
C ASP A 249 -39.89 18.16 30.32
N GLN A 250 -39.52 18.50 29.08
CA GLN A 250 -40.47 19.02 28.10
C GLN A 250 -41.59 18.03 27.77
N ILE A 251 -41.26 16.75 27.59
CA ILE A 251 -42.24 15.69 27.36
C ILE A 251 -43.17 15.55 28.57
N ALA A 252 -42.64 15.57 29.79
CA ALA A 252 -43.43 15.54 31.02
C ALA A 252 -44.41 16.73 31.11
N ASN A 253 -43.93 17.94 30.83
CA ASN A 253 -44.76 19.14 30.80
C ASN A 253 -45.87 19.04 29.74
N VAL A 254 -45.56 18.54 28.55
CA VAL A 254 -46.57 18.32 27.49
C VAL A 254 -47.60 17.27 27.91
N HIS A 255 -47.18 16.19 28.56
CA HIS A 255 -48.12 15.19 29.11
C HIS A 255 -49.05 15.80 30.16
N GLU A 256 -48.53 16.63 31.07
CA GLU A 256 -49.34 17.33 32.06
C GLU A 256 -50.34 18.29 31.38
N MET A 257 -49.91 19.03 30.36
CA MET A 257 -50.82 19.88 29.56
C MET A 257 -51.91 19.08 28.86
N ILE A 258 -51.57 17.92 28.27
CA ILE A 258 -52.56 17.03 27.64
C ILE A 258 -53.56 16.54 28.68
N GLN A 259 -53.10 16.14 29.87
CA GLN A 259 -53.98 15.70 30.95
C GLN A 259 -54.93 16.83 31.41
N GLN A 260 -54.42 18.04 31.63
CA GLN A 260 -55.24 19.20 31.98
C GLN A 260 -56.28 19.53 30.89
N GLN A 261 -55.93 19.40 29.61
CA GLN A 261 -56.87 19.60 28.51
C GLN A 261 -57.92 18.48 28.43
N ALA A 262 -57.54 17.23 28.73
CA ALA A 262 -58.46 16.11 28.79
C ALA A 262 -59.47 16.27 29.94
N GLU A 263 -59.02 16.70 31.12
CA GLU A 263 -59.89 17.03 32.27
C GLU A 263 -60.89 18.14 31.90
N LYS A 264 -60.43 19.24 31.28
CA LYS A 264 -61.32 20.30 30.78
C LYS A 264 -62.34 19.80 29.77
N LEU A 265 -61.95 18.92 28.84
CA LEU A 265 -62.84 18.36 27.84
C LEU A 265 -63.89 17.45 28.50
N GLU A 266 -63.51 16.69 29.53
CA GLU A 266 -64.44 15.90 30.32
C GLU A 266 -65.44 16.78 31.07
N ASP A 267 -64.99 17.87 31.70
CA ASP A 267 -65.85 18.87 32.34
C ASP A 267 -66.82 19.51 31.33
N GLU A 268 -66.35 19.93 30.16
CA GLU A 268 -67.20 20.48 29.09
C GLU A 268 -68.22 19.45 28.58
N ASN A 269 -67.84 18.18 28.48
CA ASN A 269 -68.73 17.10 28.06
C ASN A 269 -69.79 16.77 29.12
N THR A 270 -69.43 16.80 30.41
CA THR A 270 -70.42 16.66 31.50
C THR A 270 -71.37 17.85 31.54
N PHE A 271 -70.86 19.07 31.35
CA PHE A 271 -71.68 20.28 31.21
C PHE A 271 -72.64 20.17 30.02
N LEU A 272 -72.15 19.76 28.85
CA LEU A 272 -72.98 19.55 27.65
C LEU A 272 -74.08 18.52 27.89
N LYS A 273 -73.77 17.39 28.54
CA LYS A 273 -74.78 16.37 28.88
C LYS A 273 -75.83 16.92 29.85
N ASN A 274 -75.43 17.73 30.82
CA ASN A 274 -76.35 18.38 31.76
C ASN A 274 -77.26 19.39 31.02
N GLU A 275 -76.73 20.21 30.13
CA GLU A 275 -77.52 21.15 29.32
C GLU A 275 -78.45 20.42 28.34
N GLN A 276 -78.00 19.33 27.71
CA GLN A 276 -78.87 18.48 26.88
C GLN A 276 -80.03 17.89 27.70
N ARG A 277 -79.77 17.46 28.93
CA ARG A 277 -80.80 16.98 29.84
C ARG A 277 -81.77 18.10 30.24
N ASN A 278 -81.25 19.26 30.60
CA ASN A 278 -82.05 20.43 30.97
C ASN A 278 -82.95 20.87 29.82
N ASN A 279 -82.41 20.97 28.60
CA ASN A 279 -83.18 21.28 27.40
C ASN A 279 -84.29 20.24 27.16
N ARG A 280 -84.00 18.95 27.37
CA ARG A 280 -85.01 17.89 27.24
C ARG A 280 -86.12 17.99 28.30
N GLU A 281 -85.77 18.36 29.53
CA GLU A 281 -86.72 18.62 30.61
C GLU A 281 -87.61 19.84 30.28
N LEU A 282 -87.02 20.94 29.79
CA LEU A 282 -87.74 22.13 29.31
C LEU A 282 -88.64 21.86 28.09
N GLU A 283 -88.19 21.02 27.16
CA GLU A 283 -89.00 20.58 26.02
C GLU A 283 -90.24 19.80 26.49
N MET A 284 -90.08 18.88 27.45
CA MET A 284 -91.21 18.16 28.04
C MET A 284 -92.16 19.09 28.80
N GLU A 285 -91.63 20.05 29.56
CA GLU A 285 -92.44 21.05 30.24
C GLU A 285 -93.22 21.92 29.23
N THR A 286 -92.56 22.38 28.18
CA THR A 286 -93.18 23.16 27.09
C THR A 286 -94.27 22.35 26.39
N GLN A 287 -94.06 21.05 26.14
CA GLN A 287 -95.09 20.16 25.59
C GLN A 287 -96.29 20.04 26.54
N SER A 288 -96.06 19.92 27.85
CA SER A 288 -97.12 19.84 28.85
C SER A 288 -97.93 21.14 28.94
N LEU A 289 -97.25 22.30 28.92
CA LEU A 289 -97.88 23.62 28.92
C LEU A 289 -98.66 23.87 27.62
N ASN A 290 -98.14 23.43 26.47
CA ASN A 290 -98.86 23.50 25.19
C ASN A 290 -100.12 22.64 25.22
N ALA A 291 -100.07 21.42 25.76
CA ALA A 291 -101.25 20.57 25.93
C ALA A 291 -102.30 21.21 26.86
N LEU A 292 -101.85 21.84 27.96
CA LEU A 292 -102.73 22.60 28.85
C LEU A 292 -103.35 23.81 28.15
N ASN A 293 -102.56 24.57 27.38
CA ASN A 293 -103.05 25.72 26.62
C ASN A 293 -104.08 25.28 25.57
N SER A 294 -103.83 24.18 24.87
CA SER A 294 -104.80 23.57 23.95
C SER A 294 -106.12 23.20 24.66
N ARG A 295 -106.06 22.61 25.86
CA ARG A 295 -107.27 22.33 26.68
C ARG A 295 -107.99 23.61 27.10
N MET A 296 -107.26 24.62 27.57
CA MET A 296 -107.87 25.91 27.94
C MET A 296 -108.53 26.59 26.73
N ARG A 297 -107.93 26.47 25.53
CA ARG A 297 -108.52 27.00 24.29
C ARG A 297 -109.81 26.26 23.91
N THR A 298 -109.87 24.93 24.08
CA THR A 298 -111.11 24.17 23.82
C THR A 298 -112.20 24.53 24.82
N GLU A 299 -111.88 24.59 26.11
CA GLU A 299 -112.82 24.99 27.17
C GLU A 299 -113.34 26.42 26.95
N PHE A 300 -112.46 27.36 26.59
CA PHE A 300 -112.85 28.73 26.24
C PHE A 300 -113.78 28.76 25.02
N GLY A 301 -113.51 27.92 24.01
CA GLY A 301 -114.38 27.74 22.85
C GLY A 301 -115.78 27.23 23.23
N GLU A 302 -115.86 26.23 24.09
CA GLU A 302 -117.13 25.69 24.62
C GLU A 302 -117.91 26.73 25.44
N LEU A 303 -117.24 27.44 26.35
CA LEU A 303 -117.82 28.55 27.11
C LEU A 303 -118.34 29.67 26.20
N THR A 304 -117.61 29.99 25.13
CA THR A 304 -118.03 30.99 24.15
C THR A 304 -119.30 30.53 23.41
N GLN A 305 -119.38 29.24 23.03
CA GLN A 305 -120.60 28.67 22.44
C GLN A 305 -121.78 28.71 23.42
N HIS A 306 -121.56 28.38 24.69
CA HIS A 306 -122.59 28.51 25.74
C HIS A 306 -123.06 29.96 25.91
N MET A 307 -122.15 30.92 25.91
CA MET A 307 -122.51 32.35 25.98
C MET A 307 -123.32 32.80 24.76
N LEU A 308 -123.01 32.29 23.57
CA LEU A 308 -123.76 32.56 22.34
C LEU A 308 -125.20 32.00 22.44
N LEU A 309 -125.36 30.78 22.95
CA LEU A 309 -126.67 30.16 23.18
C LEU A 309 -127.49 30.99 24.18
N LEU A 310 -126.94 31.34 25.34
CA LEU A 310 -127.61 32.20 26.32
C LEU A 310 -127.99 33.56 25.75
N SER A 311 -127.13 34.16 24.91
CA SER A 311 -127.43 35.42 24.23
C SER A 311 -128.63 35.27 23.29
N SER A 312 -128.73 34.15 22.56
CA SER A 312 -129.86 33.84 21.69
C SER A 312 -131.18 33.62 22.47
N GLU A 313 -131.10 32.98 23.64
CA GLU A 313 -132.20 32.83 24.59
C GLU A 313 -132.64 34.19 25.16
N LEU A 314 -131.69 35.05 25.53
CA LEU A 314 -131.99 36.41 25.99
C LEU A 314 -132.66 37.23 24.88
N HIS A 315 -132.21 37.09 23.64
CA HIS A 315 -132.81 37.78 22.49
C HIS A 315 -134.25 37.30 22.22
N THR A 316 -134.52 36.01 22.34
CA THR A 316 -135.88 35.46 22.22
C THR A 316 -136.77 35.91 23.36
N MET A 317 -136.29 35.92 24.61
CA MET A 317 -137.01 36.49 25.75
C MET A 317 -137.28 37.99 25.59
N LYS A 318 -136.32 38.76 25.07
CA LYS A 318 -136.50 40.18 24.77
C LYS A 318 -137.59 40.41 23.71
N ARG A 319 -137.66 39.56 22.67
CA ARG A 319 -138.76 39.58 21.69
C ARG A 319 -140.11 39.26 22.34
N ASN A 320 -140.18 38.28 23.22
CA ASN A 320 -141.40 37.94 23.94
C ASN A 320 -141.88 39.10 24.84
N VAL A 321 -140.96 39.73 25.58
CA VAL A 321 -141.28 40.92 26.38
C VAL A 321 -141.78 42.07 25.50
N ALA A 322 -141.12 42.34 24.37
CA ALA A 322 -141.57 43.36 23.43
C ALA A 322 -142.99 43.06 22.87
N ALA A 323 -143.29 41.79 22.55
CA ALA A 323 -144.63 41.39 22.11
C ALA A 323 -145.69 41.58 23.21
N THR A 324 -145.38 41.23 24.46
CA THR A 324 -146.30 41.46 25.59
C THR A 324 -146.49 42.95 25.91
N ALA A 325 -145.44 43.76 25.80
CA ALA A 325 -145.53 45.21 25.95
C ALA A 325 -146.40 45.84 24.84
N HIS A 326 -146.29 45.34 23.61
CA HIS A 326 -147.14 45.80 22.51
C HIS A 326 -148.61 45.41 22.71
N HIS A 327 -148.88 44.24 23.30
CA HIS A 327 -150.23 43.82 23.68
C HIS A 327 -150.81 44.70 24.80
N LEU A 328 -150.00 45.05 25.81
CA LEU A 328 -150.37 45.98 26.87
C LEU A 328 -150.69 47.38 26.33
N GLU A 329 -149.89 47.88 25.37
CA GLU A 329 -150.15 49.18 24.75
C GLU A 329 -151.45 49.20 23.93
N ASN A 330 -151.77 48.10 23.25
CA ASN A 330 -153.07 47.95 22.58
C ASN A 330 -154.24 47.95 23.56
N GLU A 331 -154.10 47.34 24.75
CA GLU A 331 -155.10 47.43 25.83
C GLU A 331 -155.18 48.83 26.45
N ARG A 332 -154.06 49.57 26.57
CA ARG A 332 -154.05 50.98 27.01
C ARG A 332 -154.72 51.92 26.02
N ILE A 333 -154.61 51.67 24.71
CA ILE A 333 -155.32 52.42 23.68
C ILE A 333 -156.84 52.14 23.75
N LYS A 334 -157.24 50.90 24.04
CA LYS A 334 -158.65 50.56 24.33
C LYS A 334 -159.16 51.26 25.60
N ALA A 335 -158.34 51.32 26.66
CA ALA A 335 -158.67 52.04 27.90
C ALA A 335 -158.81 53.56 27.67
N LYS A 336 -157.93 54.19 26.87
CA LYS A 336 -158.07 55.61 26.48
C LYS A 336 -159.36 55.88 25.68
N ARG A 337 -159.79 54.96 24.81
CA ARG A 337 -161.10 55.07 24.12
C ARG A 337 -162.28 54.98 25.09
N LEU A 338 -162.16 54.18 26.15
CA LEU A 338 -163.16 54.09 27.22
C LEU A 338 -163.18 55.35 28.12
N ASP A 339 -162.02 55.93 28.44
CA ASP A 339 -161.90 57.21 29.17
C ASP A 339 -162.51 58.38 28.39
N GLN A 340 -162.36 58.40 27.06
CA GLN A 340 -162.94 59.44 26.22
C GLN A 340 -164.48 59.34 26.14
N MET A 341 -165.06 58.13 26.25
CA MET A 341 -166.50 57.95 26.46
C MET A 341 -166.97 58.37 27.86
N TYR A 342 -166.13 58.25 28.89
CA TYR A 342 -166.44 58.69 30.26
C TYR A 342 -166.43 60.23 30.37
N LEU A 343 -165.46 60.90 29.74
CA LEU A 343 -165.39 62.37 29.68
C LEU A 343 -166.57 63.00 28.92
N ASP A 344 -167.04 62.38 27.84
CA ASP A 344 -168.24 62.83 27.13
C ASP A 344 -169.53 62.63 27.98
N LYS A 345 -169.57 61.60 28.83
CA LYS A 345 -170.66 61.35 29.80
C LYS A 345 -170.61 62.26 31.04
N GLU A 346 -169.43 62.68 31.49
CA GLU A 346 -169.25 63.67 32.58
C GLU A 346 -169.59 65.11 32.13
N SER A 347 -169.32 65.47 30.87
CA SER A 347 -169.73 66.77 30.30
C SER A 347 -171.25 66.94 30.18
N LEU A 348 -171.98 65.82 30.07
CA LEU A 348 -173.44 65.78 30.07
C LEU A 348 -174.02 65.83 31.50
N SER A 349 -173.28 65.31 32.50
CA SER A 349 -173.68 65.34 33.91
C SER A 349 -173.41 66.68 34.61
N ALA A 350 -172.46 67.47 34.13
CA ALA A 350 -172.21 68.86 34.60
C ALA A 350 -173.27 69.86 34.11
N LYS A 351 -173.82 69.66 32.90
CA LYS A 351 -174.97 70.45 32.39
C LYS A 351 -176.25 70.20 33.18
N TYR A 352 -176.51 68.96 33.61
CA TYR A 352 -177.66 68.63 34.45
C TYR A 352 -177.55 69.12 35.92
N HIS A 353 -176.36 69.52 36.38
CA HIS A 353 -176.18 70.14 37.71
C HIS A 353 -176.40 71.66 37.67
N GLU A 354 -176.00 72.33 36.59
CA GLU A 354 -176.23 73.78 36.42
C GLU A 354 -177.70 74.12 36.07
N ASP A 355 -178.44 73.15 35.50
CA ASP A 355 -179.88 73.24 35.21
C ASP A 355 -180.77 73.01 36.45
N ILE A 356 -180.25 72.43 37.55
CA ILE A 356 -180.99 72.23 38.81
C ILE A 356 -180.94 73.47 39.73
N ASP A 357 -179.83 74.21 39.75
CA ASP A 357 -179.70 75.44 40.56
C ASP A 357 -180.44 76.65 39.97
N LYS A 358 -180.67 76.67 38.64
CA LYS A 358 -181.43 77.74 37.97
C LYS A 358 -182.96 77.52 37.99
N LEU A 359 -183.43 76.35 38.42
CA LEU A 359 -184.85 75.98 38.51
C LEU A 359 -185.46 76.05 39.93
N GLN A 360 -184.68 76.35 40.98
CA GLN A 360 -185.21 76.58 42.34
C GLN A 360 -185.35 78.06 42.74
N GLN A 361 -184.88 79.02 41.93
CA GLN A 361 -184.97 80.47 42.27
C GLN A 361 -185.93 81.28 41.40
N LYS A 362 -186.71 80.66 40.49
CA LYS A 362 -187.74 81.34 39.67
C LYS A 362 -189.01 80.52 39.45
N MET A 363 -189.54 79.95 40.54
CA MET A 363 -190.98 79.67 40.68
C MET A 363 -191.44 80.10 42.07
N ASN A 364 -191.17 81.36 42.40
CA ASN A 364 -191.90 82.05 43.44
C ASN A 364 -192.40 83.44 43.02
N GLU A 365 -192.44 83.74 41.72
CA GLU A 365 -193.28 84.83 41.21
C GLU A 365 -193.49 84.69 39.69
N MET A 366 -194.64 84.11 39.34
CA MET A 366 -195.29 84.21 38.04
C MET A 366 -195.94 85.58 37.89
N LYS A 367 -195.84 86.18 36.68
CA LYS A 367 -196.77 87.16 36.07
C LYS A 367 -196.87 88.54 36.75
N GLU A 368 -196.93 89.69 36.08
CA GLU A 368 -197.13 90.16 34.69
C GLU A 368 -196.76 91.68 34.73
N SER A 369 -196.37 92.44 33.69
CA SER A 369 -196.96 92.52 32.34
C SER A 369 -196.10 93.36 31.35
N THR A 370 -195.93 92.80 30.14
CA THR A 370 -196.11 93.38 28.78
C THR A 370 -195.27 94.53 28.18
N MET A 371 -194.96 94.30 26.90
CA MET A 371 -194.24 95.09 25.87
C MET A 371 -195.05 96.25 25.26
N SER A 372 -194.38 97.25 24.65
CA SER A 372 -194.38 97.53 23.18
C SER A 372 -194.27 99.03 22.75
N SER A 373 -193.73 99.23 21.52
CA SER A 373 -193.61 100.41 20.62
C SER A 373 -192.51 101.45 20.96
N GLU A 374 -191.42 101.56 20.21
CA GLU A 374 -191.20 101.99 18.81
C GLU A 374 -190.69 103.44 18.69
N GLU A 375 -189.41 103.54 18.34
CA GLU A 375 -188.94 104.26 17.14
C GLU A 375 -188.94 105.81 17.11
N ARG A 376 -188.29 106.44 18.09
CA ARG A 376 -187.64 107.75 17.86
C ARG A 376 -186.15 107.84 18.25
N ILE A 377 -185.61 106.88 18.99
CA ILE A 377 -184.20 106.95 19.49
C ILE A 377 -183.15 106.45 18.47
N ARG A 378 -183.56 105.74 17.41
CA ARG A 378 -182.67 105.19 16.36
C ARG A 378 -181.87 106.21 15.52
N ARG A 379 -182.01 107.53 15.70
CA ARG A 379 -181.17 108.52 15.00
C ARG A 379 -180.03 109.10 15.84
N ILE A 380 -180.03 108.93 17.16
CA ILE A 380 -178.96 109.47 18.02
C ILE A 380 -177.93 108.38 18.38
N GLU A 381 -178.34 107.11 18.52
CA GLU A 381 -177.43 105.99 18.83
C GLU A 381 -176.42 105.67 17.71
N LYS A 382 -176.72 106.00 16.44
CA LYS A 382 -175.83 105.73 15.29
C LYS A 382 -174.58 106.62 15.20
N LEU A 383 -174.49 107.70 15.99
CA LEU A 383 -173.31 108.56 16.01
C LEU A 383 -172.32 108.16 17.11
N ILE A 384 -172.77 107.52 18.19
CA ILE A 384 -171.91 107.06 19.30
C ILE A 384 -171.23 105.72 18.95
N GLU A 385 -171.94 104.82 18.25
CA GLU A 385 -171.43 103.48 17.86
C GLU A 385 -170.25 103.50 16.85
N LYS A 386 -169.94 104.66 16.23
CA LYS A 386 -168.79 104.84 15.34
C LYS A 386 -167.53 105.35 16.05
N GLU A 387 -167.66 106.08 17.16
CA GLU A 387 -166.49 106.48 17.97
C GLU A 387 -166.01 105.36 18.89
N GLU A 388 -166.91 104.53 19.44
CA GLU A 388 -166.53 103.39 20.30
C GLU A 388 -165.74 102.30 19.55
N LYS A 389 -166.07 102.03 18.28
CA LYS A 389 -165.36 101.02 17.45
C LYS A 389 -163.94 101.42 17.06
N LEU A 390 -163.57 102.72 17.11
CA LEU A 390 -162.20 103.17 16.87
C LEU A 390 -161.33 103.11 18.13
N HIS A 391 -161.92 103.21 19.32
CA HIS A 391 -161.20 103.06 20.59
C HIS A 391 -160.80 101.59 20.87
N ASP A 392 -161.68 100.64 20.56
CA ASP A 392 -161.43 99.20 20.77
C ASP A 392 -160.32 98.63 19.86
N ILE A 393 -160.12 99.19 18.66
CA ILE A 393 -159.04 98.77 17.75
C ILE A 393 -157.67 99.20 18.30
N PHE A 394 -157.55 100.43 18.85
CA PHE A 394 -156.29 100.89 19.45
C PHE A 394 -155.94 100.14 20.75
N LEU A 395 -156.93 99.75 21.56
CA LEU A 395 -156.72 98.89 22.73
C LEU A 395 -156.19 97.49 22.34
N GLY A 396 -156.80 96.87 21.32
CA GLY A 396 -156.37 95.55 20.84
C GLY A 396 -154.95 95.51 20.25
N ASP A 397 -154.51 96.58 19.58
CA ASP A 397 -153.13 96.68 19.07
C ASP A 397 -152.12 96.94 20.20
N THR A 398 -152.53 97.62 21.28
CA THR A 398 -151.69 97.82 22.46
C THR A 398 -151.51 96.52 23.27
N GLU A 399 -152.55 95.69 23.39
CA GLU A 399 -152.47 94.37 24.05
C GLU A 399 -151.60 93.36 23.27
N LYS A 400 -151.68 93.35 21.93
CA LYS A 400 -150.80 92.51 21.10
C LYS A 400 -149.33 92.91 21.23
N LEU A 401 -149.04 94.22 21.26
CA LEU A 401 -147.67 94.73 21.41
C LEU A 401 -147.10 94.40 22.80
N ASN A 402 -147.91 94.52 23.86
CA ASN A 402 -147.54 94.10 25.22
C ASN A 402 -147.33 92.58 25.33
N GLY A 403 -148.14 91.76 24.64
CA GLY A 403 -147.96 90.31 24.60
C GLY A 403 -146.70 89.85 23.86
N VAL A 404 -146.22 90.59 22.86
CA VAL A 404 -144.93 90.33 22.21
C VAL A 404 -143.77 90.79 23.09
N MET A 405 -143.88 91.95 23.74
CA MET A 405 -142.92 92.44 24.74
C MET A 405 -142.73 91.47 25.90
N TYR A 406 -143.82 90.97 26.51
CA TYR A 406 -143.73 90.02 27.62
C TYR A 406 -143.06 88.70 27.21
N ARG A 407 -143.34 88.19 26.02
CA ARG A 407 -142.69 86.98 25.48
C ARG A 407 -141.21 87.20 25.19
N SER A 408 -140.82 88.36 24.64
CA SER A 408 -139.40 88.67 24.41
C SER A 408 -138.65 88.84 25.72
N GLU A 409 -139.28 89.43 26.74
CA GLU A 409 -138.70 89.62 28.07
C GLU A 409 -138.57 88.32 28.85
N GLN A 410 -139.51 87.39 28.69
CA GLN A 410 -139.42 86.03 29.23
C GLN A 410 -138.27 85.25 28.57
N VAL A 411 -138.15 85.28 27.24
CA VAL A 411 -137.03 84.64 26.51
C VAL A 411 -135.68 85.26 26.90
N LEU A 412 -135.62 86.59 27.10
CA LEU A 412 -134.42 87.27 27.57
C LEU A 412 -134.04 86.85 29.00
N LYS A 413 -135.02 86.59 29.86
CA LYS A 413 -134.81 86.11 31.24
C LYS A 413 -134.31 84.67 31.24
N ASP A 414 -134.86 83.82 30.38
CA ASP A 414 -134.42 82.44 30.19
C ASP A 414 -132.99 82.39 29.64
N LEU A 415 -132.66 83.18 28.61
CA LEU A 415 -131.29 83.30 28.08
C LEU A 415 -130.30 83.85 29.11
N LYS A 416 -130.70 84.81 29.96
CA LYS A 416 -129.86 85.28 31.08
C LYS A 416 -129.64 84.19 32.13
N SER A 417 -130.62 83.32 32.37
CA SER A 417 -130.45 82.19 33.30
C SER A 417 -129.49 81.14 32.76
N VAL A 418 -129.56 80.83 31.46
CA VAL A 418 -128.62 79.95 30.76
C VAL A 418 -127.21 80.55 30.76
N GLY A 419 -127.09 81.86 30.53
CA GLY A 419 -125.80 82.56 30.62
C GLY A 419 -125.15 82.43 32.00
N LYS A 420 -125.93 82.57 33.08
CA LYS A 420 -125.42 82.36 34.46
C LYS A 420 -125.00 80.90 34.72
N LEU A 421 -125.75 79.92 34.21
CA LEU A 421 -125.37 78.51 34.34
C LEU A 421 -124.06 78.20 33.61
N LEU A 422 -123.89 78.70 32.39
CA LEU A 422 -122.64 78.57 31.63
C LEU A 422 -121.46 79.26 32.31
N GLU A 423 -121.67 80.41 32.95
CA GLU A 423 -120.62 81.11 33.72
C GLU A 423 -120.18 80.29 34.94
N ILE A 424 -121.12 79.62 35.63
CA ILE A 424 -120.82 78.68 36.71
C ILE A 424 -120.04 77.47 36.17
N ASP A 425 -120.43 76.90 35.03
CA ASP A 425 -119.72 75.77 34.41
C ASP A 425 -118.30 76.16 33.96
N ILE A 426 -118.12 77.35 33.38
CA ILE A 426 -116.79 77.88 33.02
C ILE A 426 -115.94 78.05 34.28
N ASN A 427 -116.50 78.55 35.37
CA ASN A 427 -115.79 78.68 36.64
C ASN A 427 -115.42 77.32 37.23
N ASN A 428 -116.30 76.33 37.16
CA ASN A 428 -116.02 74.95 37.58
C ASN A 428 -114.90 74.31 36.74
N VAL A 429 -114.94 74.48 35.41
CA VAL A 429 -113.89 74.03 34.50
C VAL A 429 -112.57 74.75 34.78
N ASN A 430 -112.59 76.05 35.09
CA ASN A 430 -111.40 76.79 35.48
C ASN A 430 -110.83 76.31 36.81
N CYS A 431 -111.66 76.05 37.83
CA CYS A 431 -111.25 75.42 39.08
C CYS A 431 -110.62 74.04 38.84
N ASN A 432 -111.24 73.21 37.99
CA ASN A 432 -110.69 71.91 37.59
C ASN A 432 -109.36 72.05 36.84
N CYS A 433 -109.23 73.03 35.94
CA CYS A 433 -107.97 73.33 35.27
C CYS A 433 -106.88 73.76 36.26
N VAL A 434 -107.21 74.54 37.28
CA VAL A 434 -106.27 74.93 38.34
C VAL A 434 -105.87 73.72 39.19
N GLN A 435 -106.82 72.83 39.53
CA GLN A 435 -106.53 71.59 40.24
C GLN A 435 -105.66 70.64 39.42
N LEU A 436 -105.94 70.46 38.12
CA LEU A 436 -105.12 69.69 37.20
C LEU A 436 -103.73 70.28 37.05
N ARG A 437 -103.58 71.61 36.98
CA ARG A 437 -102.26 72.27 36.99
C ARG A 437 -101.50 72.00 38.28
N LYS A 438 -102.17 72.03 39.44
CA LYS A 438 -101.55 71.63 40.73
C LYS A 438 -101.15 70.16 40.73
N HIS A 439 -101.98 69.27 40.16
CA HIS A 439 -101.64 67.86 40.02
C HIS A 439 -100.45 67.62 39.09
N ILE A 440 -100.39 68.32 37.95
CA ILE A 440 -99.25 68.30 37.03
C ILE A 440 -98.00 68.80 37.77
N GLN A 441 -98.10 69.85 38.57
CA GLN A 441 -96.96 70.36 39.33
C GLN A 441 -96.51 69.39 40.43
N ALA A 442 -97.44 68.69 41.10
CA ALA A 442 -97.13 67.63 42.03
C ALA A 442 -96.45 66.44 41.33
N LYS A 443 -96.95 66.02 40.16
CA LYS A 443 -96.33 64.98 39.33
C LYS A 443 -94.97 65.39 38.79
N LYS A 444 -94.76 66.67 38.43
CA LYS A 444 -93.44 67.20 38.07
C LYS A 444 -92.45 67.10 39.23
N LYS A 445 -92.87 67.44 40.45
CA LYS A 445 -92.04 67.24 41.66
C LYS A 445 -91.74 65.76 41.93
N GLU A 446 -92.69 64.88 41.67
CA GLU A 446 -92.49 63.42 41.80
C GLU A 446 -91.50 62.90 40.74
N VAL A 447 -91.57 63.41 39.52
CA VAL A 447 -90.58 63.15 38.47
C VAL A 447 -89.20 63.71 38.85
N GLU A 448 -89.11 64.90 39.45
CA GLU A 448 -87.85 65.44 39.97
C GLU A 448 -87.23 64.49 41.01
N LYS A 449 -88.05 63.98 41.95
CA LYS A 449 -87.60 62.98 42.93
C LYS A 449 -87.20 61.66 42.27
N ILE A 450 -87.93 61.21 41.25
CA ILE A 450 -87.54 60.01 40.50
C ILE A 450 -86.23 60.27 39.76
N LYS A 451 -85.99 61.46 39.20
CA LYS A 451 -84.69 61.82 38.62
C LYS A 451 -83.58 61.81 39.66
N GLU A 452 -83.80 62.34 40.86
CA GLU A 452 -82.84 62.25 41.96
C GLU A 452 -82.55 60.78 42.34
N VAL A 453 -83.58 59.94 42.44
CA VAL A 453 -83.43 58.50 42.70
C VAL A 453 -82.73 57.80 41.54
N VAL A 454 -83.02 58.16 40.29
CA VAL A 454 -82.34 57.64 39.10
C VAL A 454 -80.89 58.07 39.11
N TYR A 455 -80.56 59.32 39.42
CA TYR A 455 -79.18 59.77 39.57
C TYR A 455 -78.46 59.05 40.72
N ASP A 456 -79.14 58.80 41.85
CA ASP A 456 -78.57 58.06 42.98
C ASP A 456 -78.38 56.57 42.62
N MET A 457 -79.28 55.98 41.82
CA MET A 457 -79.16 54.63 41.28
C MET A 457 -78.09 54.54 40.20
N GLU A 458 -77.99 55.51 39.30
CA GLU A 458 -76.93 55.65 38.29
C GLU A 458 -75.58 55.80 38.97
N PHE A 459 -75.49 56.60 40.03
CA PHE A 459 -74.27 56.71 40.84
C PHE A 459 -73.91 55.39 41.51
N ARG A 460 -74.88 54.66 42.07
CA ARG A 460 -74.64 53.33 42.64
C ARG A 460 -74.29 52.29 41.57
N ILE A 461 -74.89 52.37 40.38
CA ILE A 461 -74.53 51.55 39.23
C ILE A 461 -73.11 51.87 38.83
N ASP A 462 -72.73 53.14 38.68
CA ASP A 462 -71.38 53.58 38.32
C ASP A 462 -70.34 53.18 39.40
N GLU A 463 -70.72 53.19 40.69
CA GLU A 463 -69.88 52.67 41.79
C GLU A 463 -69.74 51.14 41.73
N LYS A 464 -70.81 50.43 41.38
CA LYS A 464 -70.81 48.98 41.21
C LYS A 464 -70.11 48.55 39.93
N GLU A 465 -70.26 49.28 38.83
CA GLU A 465 -69.55 49.13 37.57
C GLU A 465 -68.08 49.47 37.76
N LYS A 466 -67.70 50.51 38.51
CA LYS A 466 -66.30 50.72 38.90
C LYS A 466 -65.74 49.55 39.72
N LYS A 467 -66.52 48.96 40.63
CA LYS A 467 -66.12 47.74 41.36
C LYS A 467 -66.07 46.52 40.45
N LEU A 468 -66.97 46.42 39.47
CA LEU A 468 -67.04 45.33 38.50
C LEU A 468 -65.90 45.43 37.50
N TYR A 469 -65.61 46.61 36.94
CA TYR A 469 -64.42 46.91 36.15
C TYR A 469 -63.16 46.68 36.95
N LYS A 470 -63.10 47.06 38.23
CA LYS A 470 -61.92 46.76 39.05
C LYS A 470 -61.73 45.25 39.27
N ILE A 471 -62.79 44.47 39.45
CA ILE A 471 -62.72 43.01 39.59
C ILE A 471 -62.49 42.32 38.24
N LEU A 472 -63.06 42.82 37.14
CA LEU A 472 -62.97 42.25 35.79
C LEU A 472 -61.62 42.61 35.12
N ASP A 473 -61.06 43.78 35.43
CA ASP A 473 -59.75 44.23 35.00
C ASP A 473 -58.66 43.64 35.93
N ASP A 474 -58.87 43.52 37.25
CA ASP A 474 -57.93 42.77 38.12
C ASP A 474 -57.91 41.26 37.79
N SER A 475 -59.01 40.63 37.35
CA SER A 475 -58.96 39.20 36.94
C SER A 475 -58.46 38.98 35.51
N LYS A 476 -58.81 39.84 34.54
CA LYS A 476 -58.35 39.68 33.14
C LYS A 476 -57.00 40.31 32.86
N LEU A 477 -56.62 41.41 33.52
CA LEU A 477 -55.25 41.92 33.45
C LEU A 477 -54.30 40.99 34.19
N ASP A 478 -54.66 40.40 35.32
CA ASP A 478 -53.76 39.50 36.02
C ASP A 478 -53.59 38.17 35.25
N GLU A 479 -54.64 37.57 34.68
CA GLU A 479 -54.48 36.37 33.83
C GLU A 479 -53.78 36.65 32.49
N MET A 480 -54.06 37.76 31.81
CA MET A 480 -53.36 38.14 30.57
C MET A 480 -51.95 38.66 30.81
N ALA A 481 -51.69 39.38 31.92
CA ALA A 481 -50.35 39.78 32.32
C ALA A 481 -49.55 38.56 32.75
N ASN A 482 -50.11 37.64 33.54
CA ASN A 482 -49.44 36.38 33.88
C ASN A 482 -49.19 35.50 32.65
N HIS A 483 -50.09 35.48 31.65
CA HIS A 483 -49.84 34.77 30.39
C HIS A 483 -48.76 35.46 29.54
N LYS A 484 -48.78 36.79 29.43
CA LYS A 484 -47.74 37.56 28.75
C LYS A 484 -46.40 37.47 29.47
N ASP A 485 -46.37 37.47 30.79
CA ASP A 485 -45.17 37.33 31.62
C ASP A 485 -44.62 35.91 31.53
N LYS A 486 -45.46 34.87 31.43
CA LYS A 486 -45.02 33.52 31.08
C LYS A 486 -44.41 33.47 29.68
N ILE A 487 -45.03 34.09 28.68
CA ILE A 487 -44.48 34.16 27.32
C ILE A 487 -43.16 34.94 27.30
N ILE A 488 -43.06 36.05 28.05
CA ILE A 488 -41.84 36.84 28.18
C ILE A 488 -40.75 36.02 28.88
N GLN A 489 -41.07 35.28 29.95
CA GLN A 489 -40.12 34.39 30.61
C GLN A 489 -39.65 33.25 29.70
N ASP A 490 -40.53 32.66 28.89
CA ASP A 490 -40.15 31.61 27.93
C ASP A 490 -39.33 32.18 26.77
N LEU A 491 -39.65 33.39 26.30
CA LEU A 491 -38.84 34.14 25.34
C LEU A 491 -37.48 34.53 25.94
N ASP A 492 -37.40 34.93 27.20
CA ASP A 492 -36.14 35.23 27.88
C ASP A 492 -35.30 33.97 28.12
N LYS A 493 -35.92 32.83 28.45
CA LYS A 493 -35.23 31.54 28.53
C LYS A 493 -34.70 31.10 27.17
N THR A 494 -35.49 31.20 26.11
CA THR A 494 -35.02 30.86 24.76
C THR A 494 -33.91 31.81 24.29
N LEU A 495 -34.01 33.10 24.59
CA LEU A 495 -32.99 34.09 24.27
C LEU A 495 -31.70 33.85 25.09
N SER A 496 -31.81 33.46 26.37
CA SER A 496 -30.69 33.02 27.19
C SER A 496 -30.03 31.78 26.61
N ASN A 497 -30.81 30.75 26.24
CA ASN A 497 -30.29 29.54 25.60
C ASN A 497 -29.58 29.87 24.28
N HIS A 498 -30.13 30.78 23.47
CA HIS A 498 -29.48 31.24 22.24
C HIS A 498 -28.18 32.02 22.51
N ARG A 499 -28.12 32.84 23.57
CA ARG A 499 -26.88 33.51 24.00
C ARG A 499 -25.83 32.51 24.47
N ASP A 500 -26.22 31.47 25.21
CA ASP A 500 -25.32 30.42 25.66
C ASP A 500 -24.75 29.62 24.47
N VAL A 501 -25.62 29.26 23.51
CA VAL A 501 -25.19 28.61 22.25
C VAL A 501 -24.25 29.53 21.45
N GLN A 502 -24.56 30.82 21.33
CA GLN A 502 -23.71 31.80 20.67
C GLN A 502 -22.34 31.91 21.37
N HIS A 503 -22.31 31.93 22.70
CA HIS A 503 -21.06 31.98 23.48
C HIS A 503 -20.23 30.70 23.29
N VAL A 504 -20.86 29.53 23.24
CA VAL A 504 -20.17 28.27 22.92
C VAL A 504 -19.58 28.28 21.51
N LEU A 505 -20.35 28.73 20.52
CA LEU A 505 -19.87 28.85 19.14
C LEU A 505 -18.74 29.87 19.02
N GLN A 506 -18.83 31.01 19.70
CA GLN A 506 -17.75 32.01 19.72
C GLN A 506 -16.46 31.42 20.31
N ASN A 507 -16.56 30.69 21.44
CA ASN A 507 -15.41 30.00 22.03
C ASN A 507 -14.84 28.89 21.14
N GLN A 508 -15.63 28.29 20.26
CA GLN A 508 -15.13 27.34 19.26
C GLN A 508 -14.41 28.06 18.12
N VAL A 509 -14.96 29.19 17.64
CA VAL A 509 -14.33 30.04 16.63
C VAL A 509 -12.99 30.57 17.12
N ASP A 510 -12.92 31.09 18.34
CA ASP A 510 -11.68 31.63 18.91
C ASP A 510 -10.61 30.53 19.05
N ARG A 511 -11.01 29.32 19.46
CA ARG A 511 -10.12 28.14 19.50
C ARG A 511 -9.60 27.76 18.12
N LEU A 512 -10.46 27.73 17.10
CA LEU A 512 -10.05 27.44 15.72
C LEU A 512 -9.11 28.52 15.18
N GLN A 513 -9.33 29.79 15.51
CA GLN A 513 -8.43 30.88 15.14
C GLN A 513 -7.05 30.73 15.81
N GLU A 514 -7.02 30.32 17.07
CA GLU A 514 -5.78 30.10 17.82
C GLU A 514 -5.01 28.87 17.30
N GLU A 515 -5.71 27.79 16.96
CA GLU A 515 -5.14 26.63 16.24
C GLU A 515 -4.60 27.02 14.87
N MET A 516 -5.35 27.79 14.08
CA MET A 516 -4.90 28.27 12.77
C MET A 516 -3.64 29.13 12.87
N ARG A 517 -3.56 30.00 13.90
CA ARG A 517 -2.37 30.81 14.18
C ARG A 517 -1.19 29.95 14.60
N ARG A 518 -1.40 28.95 15.46
CA ARG A 518 -0.38 27.98 15.85
C ARG A 518 0.15 27.19 14.65
N LEU A 519 -0.74 26.70 13.78
CA LEU A 519 -0.36 25.98 12.57
C LEU A 519 0.42 26.88 11.60
N SER A 520 0.00 28.13 11.44
CA SER A 520 0.72 29.10 10.60
C SER A 520 2.14 29.39 11.11
N ASN A 521 2.31 29.49 12.44
CA ASN A 521 3.64 29.63 13.05
C ASN A 521 4.50 28.37 12.86
N LEU A 522 3.92 27.17 13.00
CA LEU A 522 4.61 25.91 12.72
C LEU A 522 5.07 25.82 11.27
N ILE A 523 4.20 26.17 10.32
CA ILE A 523 4.53 26.21 8.89
C ILE A 523 5.67 27.20 8.63
N ALA A 524 5.66 28.39 9.25
CA ALA A 524 6.74 29.37 9.12
C ALA A 524 8.07 28.83 9.66
N PHE A 525 8.05 28.18 10.82
CA PHE A 525 9.21 27.55 11.42
C PHE A 525 9.77 26.39 10.58
N ASP A 526 8.90 25.51 10.08
CA ASP A 526 9.28 24.40 9.20
C ASP A 526 9.87 24.91 7.88
N LYS A 527 9.37 26.04 7.37
CA LYS A 527 9.92 26.70 6.19
C LYS A 527 11.32 27.25 6.45
N GLU A 528 11.56 27.86 7.60
CA GLU A 528 12.89 28.33 8.03
C GLU A 528 13.88 27.16 8.19
N ILE A 529 13.45 26.06 8.83
CA ILE A 529 14.26 24.84 8.92
C ILE A 529 14.59 24.29 7.54
N SER A 530 13.59 24.18 6.66
CA SER A 530 13.77 23.67 5.29
C SER A 530 14.77 24.50 4.50
N GLU A 531 14.71 25.82 4.63
CA GLU A 531 15.66 26.73 4.01
C GLU A 531 17.08 26.58 4.59
N SER A 532 17.19 26.42 5.91
CA SER A 532 18.48 26.12 6.57
C SER A 532 19.08 24.78 6.11
N LEU A 533 18.25 23.75 5.92
CA LEU A 533 18.67 22.42 5.45
C LEU A 533 19.07 22.47 3.98
N ARG A 534 18.35 23.22 3.14
CA ARG A 534 18.72 23.48 1.75
C ARG A 534 20.10 24.13 1.67
N ASN A 535 20.33 25.18 2.45
CA ASN A 535 21.65 25.85 2.49
C ASN A 535 22.76 24.90 2.96
N LYS A 536 22.50 24.04 3.97
CA LYS A 536 23.45 22.99 4.39
C LYS A 536 23.72 21.98 3.27
N CYS A 537 22.70 21.58 2.53
CA CYS A 537 22.83 20.65 1.42
C CYS A 537 23.69 21.23 0.29
N GLU A 538 23.44 22.49 -0.09
CA GLU A 538 24.25 23.24 -1.05
C GLU A 538 25.71 23.37 -0.60
N ASN A 539 25.95 23.68 0.68
CA ASN A 539 27.30 23.72 1.24
C ASN A 539 28.00 22.35 1.17
N HIS A 540 27.28 21.26 1.50
CA HIS A 540 27.85 19.90 1.39
C HIS A 540 28.13 19.51 -0.06
N LEU A 541 27.27 19.89 -1.01
CA LEU A 541 27.52 19.70 -2.44
C LEU A 541 28.78 20.45 -2.89
N LEU A 542 28.96 21.69 -2.46
CA LEU A 542 30.15 22.47 -2.78
C LEU A 542 31.43 21.84 -2.19
N VAL A 543 31.39 21.38 -0.93
CA VAL A 543 32.51 20.64 -0.32
C VAL A 543 32.80 19.34 -1.08
N TYR A 544 31.76 18.63 -1.51
CA TYR A 544 31.90 17.41 -2.30
C TYR A 544 32.56 17.69 -3.67
N GLU A 545 32.13 18.72 -4.38
CA GLU A 545 32.73 19.14 -5.66
C GLU A 545 34.20 19.54 -5.50
N ILE A 546 34.53 20.28 -4.43
CA ILE A 546 35.91 20.63 -4.10
C ILE A 546 36.71 19.35 -3.82
N GLY A 547 36.15 18.40 -3.06
CA GLY A 547 36.76 17.11 -2.78
C GLY A 547 37.03 16.30 -4.05
N GLN A 548 36.08 16.26 -5.00
CA GLN A 548 36.29 15.62 -6.30
C GLN A 548 37.43 16.28 -7.09
N LYS A 549 37.48 17.62 -7.13
CA LYS A 549 38.56 18.36 -7.82
C LYS A 549 39.92 18.06 -7.19
N GLN A 550 40.01 18.02 -5.87
CA GLN A 550 41.24 17.66 -5.15
C GLN A 550 41.65 16.21 -5.43
N MET A 551 40.71 15.27 -5.44
CA MET A 551 40.98 13.87 -5.77
C MET A 551 41.48 13.72 -7.21
N ALA A 552 40.89 14.44 -8.17
CA ALA A 552 41.35 14.45 -9.56
C ALA A 552 42.76 15.02 -9.70
N ALA A 553 43.07 16.11 -8.99
CA ALA A 553 44.41 16.71 -8.96
C ALA A 553 45.44 15.74 -8.34
N ALA A 554 45.10 15.09 -7.22
CA ALA A 554 45.95 14.09 -6.59
C ALA A 554 46.20 12.90 -7.53
N LYS A 555 45.16 12.41 -8.22
CA LYS A 555 45.28 11.33 -9.21
C LYS A 555 46.22 11.70 -10.36
N LYS A 556 46.09 12.92 -10.90
CA LYS A 556 47.00 13.45 -11.92
C LYS A 556 48.45 13.50 -11.42
N SER A 557 48.66 14.02 -10.21
CA SER A 557 50.00 14.08 -9.61
C SER A 557 50.62 12.69 -9.38
N THR A 558 49.83 11.70 -8.95
CA THR A 558 50.33 10.31 -8.85
C THR A 558 50.69 9.71 -10.21
N GLN A 559 49.91 10.00 -11.26
CA GLN A 559 50.23 9.54 -12.62
C GLN A 559 51.53 10.18 -13.12
N GLU A 560 51.73 11.48 -12.90
CA GLU A 560 52.97 12.19 -13.23
C GLU A 560 54.17 11.56 -12.49
N LYS A 561 54.03 11.27 -11.18
CA LYS A 561 55.08 10.60 -10.39
C LYS A 561 55.38 9.19 -10.88
N GLN A 562 54.37 8.44 -11.31
CA GLN A 562 54.56 7.12 -11.89
C GLN A 562 55.30 7.17 -13.23
N VAL A 563 55.04 8.19 -14.05
CA VAL A 563 55.79 8.44 -15.30
C VAL A 563 57.24 8.82 -14.98
N GLU A 564 57.47 9.70 -14.00
CA GLU A 564 58.83 10.03 -13.53
C GLU A 564 59.59 8.80 -13.05
N GLU A 565 58.93 7.93 -12.26
CA GLU A 565 59.53 6.68 -11.79
C GLU A 565 59.90 5.76 -12.96
N ASN A 566 59.01 5.59 -13.93
CA ASN A 566 59.28 4.79 -15.13
C ASN A 566 60.45 5.37 -15.95
N MET A 567 60.53 6.69 -16.07
CA MET A 567 61.66 7.37 -16.72
C MET A 567 62.97 7.11 -15.98
N MET A 568 62.96 7.13 -14.65
CA MET A 568 64.14 6.80 -13.84
C MET A 568 64.53 5.33 -13.96
N ARG A 569 63.57 4.39 -13.97
CA ARG A 569 63.82 2.97 -14.23
C ARG A 569 64.46 2.76 -15.60
N LEU A 570 63.98 3.44 -16.65
CA LEU A 570 64.59 3.41 -17.98
C LEU A 570 66.03 3.94 -17.96
N ARG A 571 66.29 5.06 -17.27
CA ARG A 571 67.66 5.59 -17.10
C ARG A 571 68.58 4.61 -16.39
N ILE A 572 68.10 3.98 -15.30
CA ILE A 572 68.85 2.95 -14.57
C ILE A 572 69.18 1.78 -15.50
N SER A 573 68.19 1.26 -16.24
CA SER A 573 68.41 0.17 -17.19
C SER A 573 69.45 0.53 -18.26
N ARG A 574 69.43 1.77 -18.77
CA ARG A 574 70.45 2.24 -19.72
C ARG A 574 71.85 2.28 -19.10
N ILE A 575 71.98 2.80 -17.88
CA ILE A 575 73.24 2.80 -17.14
C ILE A 575 73.74 1.37 -16.87
N GLU A 576 72.84 0.43 -16.56
CA GLU A 576 73.20 -0.98 -16.38
C GLU A 576 73.71 -1.63 -17.68
N ILE A 577 73.12 -1.29 -18.83
CA ILE A 577 73.59 -1.74 -20.14
C ILE A 577 74.98 -1.17 -20.43
N ASP A 578 75.18 0.14 -20.20
CA ASP A 578 76.47 0.79 -20.39
C ASP A 578 77.55 0.19 -19.47
N LYS A 579 77.21 -0.05 -18.20
CA LYS A 579 78.09 -0.75 -17.26
C LYS A 579 78.49 -2.14 -17.75
N LYS A 580 77.53 -2.94 -18.23
CA LYS A 580 77.82 -4.27 -18.80
C LYS A 580 78.71 -4.19 -20.05
N LYS A 581 78.59 -3.12 -20.84
CA LYS A 581 79.45 -2.88 -22.00
C LYS A 581 80.88 -2.58 -21.57
N GLU A 582 81.06 -1.70 -20.58
CA GLU A 582 82.36 -1.41 -19.98
C GLU A 582 82.99 -2.66 -19.34
N GLU A 583 82.22 -3.46 -18.59
CA GLU A 583 82.69 -4.73 -18.03
C GLU A 583 83.20 -5.70 -19.12
N LYS A 584 82.47 -5.81 -20.24
CA LYS A 584 82.92 -6.60 -21.39
C LYS A 584 84.20 -6.05 -22.00
N GLN A 585 84.33 -4.73 -22.14
CA GLN A 585 85.55 -4.11 -22.67
C GLN A 585 86.75 -4.38 -21.74
N ILE A 586 86.59 -4.16 -20.44
CA ILE A 586 87.62 -4.47 -19.44
C ILE A 586 88.02 -5.95 -19.52
N PHE A 587 87.05 -6.86 -19.58
CA PHE A 587 87.32 -8.28 -19.75
C PHE A 587 88.11 -8.60 -21.03
N THR A 588 87.76 -7.98 -22.16
CA THR A 588 88.50 -8.17 -23.42
C THR A 588 89.93 -7.62 -23.35
N LEU A 589 90.13 -6.48 -22.68
CA LEU A 589 91.46 -5.89 -22.47
C LEU A 589 92.31 -6.75 -21.54
N GLU A 590 91.72 -7.30 -20.47
CA GLU A 590 92.43 -8.19 -19.56
C GLU A 590 92.81 -9.52 -20.25
N LYS A 591 91.90 -10.07 -21.07
CA LYS A 591 92.21 -11.22 -21.92
C LYS A 591 93.36 -10.91 -22.90
N LEU A 592 93.34 -9.73 -23.53
CA LEU A 592 94.41 -9.29 -24.42
C LEU A 592 95.74 -9.14 -23.67
N ARG A 593 95.74 -8.53 -22.47
CA ARG A 593 96.92 -8.39 -21.62
C ARG A 593 97.52 -9.75 -21.29
N LEU A 594 96.70 -10.69 -20.82
CA LEU A 594 97.13 -12.04 -20.48
C LEU A 594 97.69 -12.79 -21.70
N ASN A 595 97.06 -12.65 -22.87
CA ASN A 595 97.58 -13.21 -24.12
C ASN A 595 98.92 -12.60 -24.52
N LEU A 596 99.07 -11.27 -24.43
CA LEU A 596 100.34 -10.60 -24.73
C LEU A 596 101.43 -11.03 -23.75
N ASP A 597 101.14 -11.11 -22.45
CA ASP A 597 102.07 -11.60 -21.43
C ASP A 597 102.50 -13.04 -21.72
N GLN A 598 101.58 -13.90 -22.15
CA GLN A 598 101.88 -15.28 -22.56
C GLN A 598 102.79 -15.32 -23.79
N VAL A 599 102.46 -14.58 -24.85
CA VAL A 599 103.28 -14.49 -26.07
C VAL A 599 104.67 -13.93 -25.77
N MET A 600 104.77 -12.92 -24.89
CA MET A 600 106.06 -12.37 -24.47
C MET A 600 106.91 -13.38 -23.71
N LYS A 601 106.30 -14.17 -22.81
CA LYS A 601 106.99 -15.26 -22.11
C LYS A 601 107.44 -16.37 -23.06
N GLU A 602 106.59 -16.78 -24.01
CA GLU A 602 106.93 -17.75 -25.04
C GLU A 602 108.08 -17.25 -25.91
N ARG A 603 108.04 -15.99 -26.35
CA ARG A 603 109.12 -15.38 -27.13
C ARG A 603 110.42 -15.28 -26.34
N GLN A 604 110.35 -14.98 -25.04
CA GLN A 604 111.52 -14.96 -24.18
C GLN A 604 112.15 -16.35 -24.06
N LEU A 605 111.34 -17.40 -23.84
CA LEU A 605 111.80 -18.79 -23.83
C LEU A 605 112.38 -19.21 -25.18
N GLU A 606 111.77 -18.79 -26.30
CA GLU A 606 112.29 -19.03 -27.65
C GLU A 606 113.66 -18.35 -27.86
N ILE A 607 113.83 -17.11 -27.41
CA ILE A 607 115.11 -16.40 -27.47
C ILE A 607 116.16 -17.11 -26.63
N ASP A 608 115.82 -17.55 -25.41
CA ASP A 608 116.74 -18.23 -24.51
C ASP A 608 117.14 -19.62 -25.04
N THR A 609 116.20 -20.37 -25.60
CA THR A 609 116.48 -21.63 -26.31
C THR A 609 117.34 -21.38 -27.56
N GLN A 610 117.04 -20.37 -28.36
CA GLN A 610 117.86 -20.03 -29.52
C GLN A 610 119.27 -19.56 -29.13
N LYS A 611 119.40 -18.83 -28.02
CA LYS A 611 120.69 -18.42 -27.45
C LYS A 611 121.50 -19.64 -27.00
N THR A 612 120.91 -20.57 -26.27
CA THR A 612 121.59 -21.82 -25.86
C THR A 612 121.96 -22.70 -27.05
N ILE A 613 121.09 -22.82 -28.06
CA ILE A 613 121.39 -23.49 -29.34
C ILE A 613 122.57 -22.81 -30.02
N THR A 614 122.59 -21.50 -30.13
CA THR A 614 123.67 -20.74 -30.78
C THR A 614 124.98 -20.89 -30.02
N GLN A 615 124.94 -20.90 -28.69
CA GLN A 615 126.11 -21.12 -27.84
C GLN A 615 126.65 -22.56 -27.98
N THR A 616 125.77 -23.54 -28.10
CA THR A 616 126.13 -24.94 -28.40
C THR A 616 126.70 -25.06 -29.81
N LYS A 617 126.10 -24.42 -30.81
CA LYS A 617 126.64 -24.34 -32.19
C LYS A 617 128.02 -23.70 -32.21
N LYS A 618 128.24 -22.63 -31.45
CA LYS A 618 129.57 -22.00 -31.31
C LYS A 618 130.59 -23.00 -30.75
N ARG A 619 130.24 -23.72 -29.68
CA ARG A 619 131.11 -24.76 -29.10
C ARG A 619 131.42 -25.87 -30.10
N ASN A 620 130.40 -26.38 -30.80
CA ASN A 620 130.58 -27.40 -31.83
C ASN A 620 131.44 -26.89 -33.00
N LEU A 621 131.26 -25.64 -33.43
CA LEU A 621 132.11 -25.02 -34.47
C LEU A 621 133.56 -24.83 -34.00
N GLU A 622 133.79 -24.57 -32.71
CA GLU A 622 135.13 -24.53 -32.14
C GLU A 622 135.79 -25.93 -32.12
N GLU A 623 135.02 -26.97 -31.77
CA GLU A 623 135.43 -28.37 -31.86
C GLU A 623 135.69 -28.80 -33.31
N ASP A 624 134.80 -28.46 -34.24
CA ASP A 624 134.92 -28.71 -35.67
C ASP A 624 136.08 -27.91 -36.27
N ARG A 625 136.35 -26.68 -35.83
CA ARG A 625 137.56 -25.96 -36.22
C ARG A 625 138.81 -26.72 -35.77
N GLY A 626 138.77 -27.35 -34.60
CA GLY A 626 139.79 -28.30 -34.14
C GLY A 626 139.90 -29.52 -35.05
N ARG A 627 138.79 -30.20 -35.35
CA ARG A 627 138.72 -31.37 -36.24
C ARG A 627 139.15 -31.05 -37.67
N LEU A 628 138.67 -29.96 -38.25
CA LEU A 628 139.00 -29.50 -39.61
C LEU A 628 140.47 -29.14 -39.74
N LYS A 629 141.11 -28.58 -38.71
CA LYS A 629 142.57 -28.45 -38.71
C LYS A 629 143.26 -29.81 -38.84
N SER A 630 142.76 -30.83 -38.12
CA SER A 630 143.25 -32.21 -38.23
C SER A 630 142.95 -32.82 -39.61
N ASP A 631 141.74 -32.64 -40.12
CA ASP A 631 141.31 -33.16 -41.43
C ASP A 631 141.99 -32.44 -42.59
N ILE A 632 142.33 -31.15 -42.50
CA ILE A 632 143.13 -30.46 -43.51
C ILE A 632 144.51 -31.09 -43.60
N ALA A 633 145.09 -31.48 -42.46
CA ALA A 633 146.35 -32.24 -42.45
C ALA A 633 146.18 -33.60 -43.17
N LEU A 634 145.08 -34.32 -42.93
CA LEU A 634 144.78 -35.60 -43.59
C LEU A 634 144.35 -35.47 -45.07
N ARG A 635 143.64 -34.41 -45.46
CA ARG A 635 143.14 -34.21 -46.83
C ARG A 635 144.21 -33.71 -47.78
N ARG A 636 145.21 -32.97 -47.29
CA ARG A 636 146.45 -32.76 -48.05
C ARG A 636 147.04 -34.11 -48.49
N LEU A 637 147.01 -35.11 -47.61
CA LEU A 637 147.44 -36.49 -47.88
C LEU A 637 146.51 -37.23 -48.86
N LYS A 638 145.19 -36.95 -48.86
CA LYS A 638 144.20 -37.59 -49.74
C LYS A 638 144.09 -36.97 -51.14
N ILE A 639 144.31 -35.67 -51.31
CA ILE A 639 144.28 -34.99 -52.62
C ILE A 639 145.35 -35.59 -53.55
N GLU A 640 146.52 -35.92 -53.01
CA GLU A 640 147.53 -36.72 -53.72
C GLU A 640 146.99 -38.06 -54.25
N GLN A 641 145.99 -38.66 -53.58
CA GLN A 641 145.45 -39.96 -53.95
C GLN A 641 144.33 -39.89 -55.01
N ILE A 642 143.50 -38.83 -55.05
CA ILE A 642 142.29 -38.76 -55.92
C ILE A 642 142.56 -38.11 -57.28
N GLN A 643 143.58 -37.25 -57.39
CA GLN A 643 144.08 -36.88 -58.72
C GLN A 643 144.40 -38.12 -59.57
N LYS A 644 144.78 -39.23 -58.93
CA LYS A 644 145.04 -40.52 -59.59
C LYS A 644 143.78 -41.28 -60.04
N LYS A 645 142.54 -40.84 -59.72
CA LYS A 645 141.29 -41.64 -59.88
C LYS A 645 140.20 -41.00 -60.78
N TYR A 646 140.05 -39.67 -60.82
CA TYR A 646 139.00 -38.97 -61.61
C TYR A 646 139.13 -39.16 -63.13
N HIS A 647 140.30 -39.58 -63.59
CA HIS A 647 140.54 -39.93 -64.99
C HIS A 647 139.63 -41.08 -65.51
N ILE A 648 138.96 -41.84 -64.63
CA ILE A 648 138.32 -43.12 -64.98
C ILE A 648 136.79 -43.02 -65.27
N ALA A 649 136.03 -42.06 -64.73
CA ALA A 649 134.56 -42.20 -64.60
C ALA A 649 133.69 -41.39 -65.60
N LEU A 650 134.26 -40.50 -66.41
CA LEU A 650 133.51 -39.70 -67.37
C LEU A 650 133.03 -40.48 -68.61
N VAL A 651 133.13 -41.81 -68.58
CA VAL A 651 132.88 -42.73 -69.70
C VAL A 651 131.48 -43.40 -69.65
N GLY A 652 130.61 -43.09 -68.68
CA GLY A 652 129.31 -43.78 -68.50
C GLY A 652 128.05 -43.04 -68.97
N LEU A 653 127.68 -43.22 -70.25
CA LEU A 653 126.34 -43.37 -70.88
C LEU A 653 125.11 -42.65 -70.26
N GLY A 654 124.23 -41.97 -71.02
CA GLY A 654 123.79 -42.26 -72.39
C GLY A 654 122.27 -42.51 -72.42
N LYS A 655 121.62 -42.19 -73.54
CA LYS A 655 120.18 -42.28 -73.86
C LYS A 655 119.97 -43.24 -75.03
N ASP A 656 118.71 -43.55 -75.39
CA ASP A 656 118.34 -44.19 -76.67
C ASP A 656 117.06 -43.61 -77.34
N GLU A 657 116.86 -44.12 -78.55
CA GLU A 657 116.37 -43.52 -79.81
C GLU A 657 114.82 -43.58 -79.94
N ASP A 658 114.01 -42.52 -80.08
CA ASP A 658 114.12 -41.05 -80.15
C ASP A 658 113.57 -40.39 -78.85
N GLY A 659 114.01 -40.87 -77.68
CA GLY A 659 113.36 -40.74 -76.36
C GLY A 659 112.68 -39.43 -75.91
N GLN A 660 111.41 -39.24 -76.30
CA GLN A 660 110.34 -38.37 -75.72
C GLN A 660 108.91 -38.99 -75.90
N THR A 661 107.90 -38.82 -75.00
CA THR A 661 106.50 -39.38 -75.15
C THR A 661 105.28 -38.56 -74.53
N LEU A 662 103.98 -38.75 -74.98
CA LEU A 662 102.80 -37.80 -75.28
C LEU A 662 101.31 -38.03 -74.65
N SER A 663 100.15 -37.36 -75.12
CA SER A 663 98.79 -36.90 -74.48
C SER A 663 97.32 -37.23 -75.13
N VAL A 664 96.08 -36.69 -74.70
CA VAL A 664 94.58 -37.05 -75.02
C VAL A 664 93.39 -35.94 -75.00
N THR A 665 92.48 -35.67 -76.00
CA THR A 665 91.34 -34.62 -75.91
C THR A 665 89.96 -34.71 -76.69
N HIS A 666 89.45 -35.81 -77.29
CA HIS A 666 88.50 -35.73 -78.45
C HIS A 666 86.93 -35.91 -78.31
N PHE A 667 86.26 -36.18 -77.17
CA PHE A 667 84.95 -36.94 -77.20
C PHE A 667 83.54 -36.30 -76.93
N LYS A 668 83.24 -34.98 -76.87
CA LYS A 668 82.01 -34.46 -76.16
C LYS A 668 80.74 -33.87 -76.89
N ILE A 669 80.44 -34.01 -78.20
CA ILE A 669 79.46 -33.11 -78.93
C ILE A 669 78.00 -33.62 -79.29
N LYS A 670 77.52 -34.87 -79.07
CA LYS A 670 76.36 -35.45 -79.83
C LYS A 670 74.86 -35.19 -79.40
N ASN A 671 74.49 -34.46 -78.34
CA ASN A 671 73.21 -34.74 -77.61
C ASN A 671 71.93 -33.86 -77.86
N ALA A 672 71.66 -33.29 -79.05
CA ALA A 672 70.72 -32.14 -79.20
C ALA A 672 69.40 -32.26 -80.05
N GLN A 673 68.79 -33.42 -80.34
CA GLN A 673 67.76 -33.52 -81.43
C GLN A 673 66.27 -33.96 -81.15
N GLU A 674 65.79 -34.27 -79.94
CA GLU A 674 64.49 -35.00 -79.75
C GLU A 674 63.14 -34.22 -79.59
N LYS A 675 63.03 -32.90 -79.80
CA LYS A 675 61.89 -32.10 -79.23
C LYS A 675 60.61 -31.80 -80.09
N PHE A 676 60.33 -32.40 -81.26
CA PHE A 676 59.36 -31.85 -82.26
C PHE A 676 57.93 -32.48 -82.40
N ILE A 677 57.55 -33.59 -81.75
CA ILE A 677 56.43 -34.44 -82.25
C ILE A 677 54.98 -34.17 -81.69
N LEU A 678 54.68 -33.19 -80.83
CA LEU A 678 53.47 -33.18 -79.96
C LEU A 678 52.17 -32.38 -80.38
N GLN A 679 51.89 -31.99 -81.64
CA GLN A 679 50.85 -30.95 -81.96
C GLN A 679 49.57 -31.35 -82.79
N GLN A 680 49.18 -32.62 -82.98
CA GLN A 680 48.17 -33.00 -84.03
C GLN A 680 46.74 -33.48 -83.59
N GLN A 681 46.20 -33.25 -82.38
CA GLN A 681 44.98 -33.93 -81.86
C GLN A 681 43.67 -33.10 -81.64
N GLY A 682 43.41 -31.98 -82.35
CA GLY A 682 42.35 -31.01 -81.96
C GLY A 682 40.95 -31.02 -82.64
N ASP A 683 40.73 -31.57 -83.83
CA ASP A 683 39.64 -31.08 -84.73
C ASP A 683 38.29 -31.86 -84.78
N GLU A 684 37.99 -32.83 -83.90
CA GLU A 684 36.87 -33.80 -84.12
C GLU A 684 35.49 -33.51 -83.45
N LEU A 685 35.28 -32.44 -82.68
CA LEU A 685 34.12 -32.34 -81.75
C LEU A 685 32.82 -31.63 -82.24
N ASP A 686 32.77 -30.99 -83.41
CA ASP A 686 31.73 -29.97 -83.71
C ASP A 686 30.39 -30.44 -84.37
N GLN A 687 30.16 -31.73 -84.63
CA GLN A 687 29.08 -32.16 -85.56
C GLN A 687 27.71 -32.54 -84.94
N LYS A 688 27.48 -32.46 -83.62
CA LYS A 688 26.31 -33.10 -82.95
C LYS A 688 25.03 -32.26 -82.71
N ILE A 689 24.95 -30.98 -83.08
CA ILE A 689 23.91 -30.06 -82.54
C ILE A 689 22.59 -29.94 -83.36
N LYS A 690 22.49 -30.37 -84.63
CA LYS A 690 21.40 -29.93 -85.53
C LYS A 690 20.07 -30.73 -85.56
N THR A 691 19.82 -31.73 -84.71
CA THR A 691 18.67 -32.65 -84.87
C THR A 691 17.43 -32.41 -83.99
N ALA A 692 17.44 -31.48 -83.03
CA ALA A 692 16.40 -31.40 -81.98
C ALA A 692 15.13 -30.55 -82.29
N GLU A 693 15.03 -29.86 -83.43
CA GLU A 693 14.07 -28.73 -83.58
C GLU A 693 12.70 -29.06 -84.23
N LYS A 694 12.40 -30.29 -84.66
CA LYS A 694 11.19 -30.57 -85.50
C LYS A 694 9.94 -31.15 -84.79
N GLU A 695 9.95 -31.46 -83.50
CA GLU A 695 8.82 -32.14 -82.79
C GLU A 695 7.71 -31.22 -82.23
N ILE A 696 7.84 -29.89 -82.33
CA ILE A 696 7.03 -28.95 -81.51
C ILE A 696 5.63 -28.62 -82.07
N VAL A 697 5.38 -28.76 -83.38
CA VAL A 697 4.20 -28.14 -84.04
C VAL A 697 2.89 -28.97 -83.93
N ALA A 698 2.94 -30.27 -83.66
CA ALA A 698 1.74 -31.13 -83.65
C ALA A 698 0.85 -30.97 -82.38
N MET A 699 1.37 -30.35 -81.32
CA MET A 699 0.67 -30.23 -80.02
C MET A 699 -0.35 -29.06 -79.95
N GLU A 700 -0.41 -28.18 -80.94
CA GLU A 700 -1.09 -26.88 -80.80
C GLU A 700 -2.62 -26.90 -81.05
N ASN A 701 -3.13 -27.85 -81.84
CA ASN A 701 -4.53 -27.85 -82.27
C ASN A 701 -5.52 -28.52 -81.29
N THR A 702 -5.09 -29.51 -80.51
CA THR A 702 -5.88 -30.14 -79.42
C THR A 702 -6.15 -29.19 -78.26
N LEU A 703 -5.36 -28.12 -78.16
CA LEU A 703 -5.37 -27.15 -77.07
C LEU A 703 -6.55 -26.16 -77.17
N LYS A 704 -7.10 -25.90 -78.36
CA LYS A 704 -8.14 -24.87 -78.56
C LYS A 704 -9.55 -25.27 -78.11
N LEU A 705 -9.96 -26.52 -78.28
CA LEU A 705 -11.29 -27.01 -77.85
C LEU A 705 -11.36 -27.18 -76.33
N MET A 706 -10.27 -27.65 -75.72
CA MET A 706 -10.10 -27.72 -74.27
C MET A 706 -10.16 -26.32 -73.65
N ASN A 707 -9.61 -25.29 -74.29
CA ASN A 707 -9.59 -23.94 -73.74
C ASN A 707 -10.98 -23.30 -73.55
N VAL A 708 -12.00 -23.60 -74.36
CA VAL A 708 -13.32 -22.92 -74.27
C VAL A 708 -14.18 -23.48 -73.12
N THR A 709 -14.22 -24.79 -72.93
CA THR A 709 -14.89 -25.39 -71.75
C THR A 709 -14.11 -25.10 -70.47
N ASN A 710 -12.78 -25.06 -70.56
CA ASN A 710 -11.89 -24.67 -69.48
C ASN A 710 -12.03 -23.17 -69.13
N THR A 711 -12.45 -22.28 -70.04
CA THR A 711 -12.77 -20.88 -69.68
C THR A 711 -14.06 -20.73 -68.87
N SER A 712 -15.10 -21.53 -69.14
CA SER A 712 -16.33 -21.54 -68.32
C SER A 712 -16.06 -22.19 -66.96
N PHE A 713 -15.32 -23.32 -66.93
CA PHE A 713 -14.79 -23.91 -65.69
C PHE A 713 -13.92 -22.92 -64.92
N LYS A 714 -13.02 -22.18 -65.57
CA LYS A 714 -12.20 -21.12 -64.94
C LYS A 714 -12.99 -19.91 -64.45
N ASN A 715 -14.23 -19.70 -64.87
CA ASN A 715 -15.06 -18.62 -64.34
C ASN A 715 -15.84 -19.07 -63.09
N SER A 716 -16.26 -20.34 -62.99
CA SER A 716 -16.84 -20.92 -61.76
C SER A 716 -15.79 -21.38 -60.73
N LEU A 717 -14.60 -21.80 -61.20
CA LEU A 717 -13.35 -21.92 -60.45
C LEU A 717 -12.50 -20.66 -60.60
N ALA A 718 -13.11 -19.51 -60.99
CA ALA A 718 -12.39 -18.26 -60.85
C ALA A 718 -12.00 -18.20 -59.37
N PRO A 719 -10.71 -18.02 -59.05
CA PRO A 719 -10.35 -17.78 -57.67
C PRO A 719 -11.26 -16.64 -57.20
N VAL A 720 -11.97 -16.87 -56.11
CA VAL A 720 -12.36 -15.80 -55.19
C VAL A 720 -11.15 -14.88 -55.17
N ASN A 721 -11.30 -13.64 -55.65
CA ASN A 721 -10.15 -12.77 -55.88
C ASN A 721 -9.30 -12.77 -54.60
N ASP A 722 -7.98 -12.63 -54.68
CA ASP A 722 -7.14 -12.49 -53.48
C ASP A 722 -7.63 -11.37 -52.55
N ASP A 723 -8.49 -10.47 -53.07
CA ASP A 723 -9.17 -9.42 -52.33
C ASP A 723 -10.49 -9.76 -51.64
N ASP A 724 -11.14 -10.87 -51.99
CA ASP A 724 -12.42 -11.31 -51.41
C ASP A 724 -12.21 -11.89 -50.00
N GLU A 725 -13.12 -11.59 -49.06
CA GLU A 725 -12.89 -11.82 -47.63
C GLU A 725 -12.61 -13.29 -47.25
N GLU A 726 -13.20 -14.25 -47.96
CA GLU A 726 -13.04 -15.67 -47.63
C GLU A 726 -11.63 -16.21 -47.93
N VAL A 727 -10.92 -15.64 -48.93
CA VAL A 727 -9.53 -16.02 -49.25
C VAL A 727 -8.54 -15.32 -48.34
N LYS A 728 -8.77 -14.05 -48.00
CA LYS A 728 -8.02 -13.36 -46.94
C LYS A 728 -8.16 -14.08 -45.59
N GLU A 729 -9.37 -14.51 -45.24
CA GLU A 729 -9.58 -15.34 -44.04
C GLU A 729 -8.85 -16.68 -44.13
N MET A 730 -8.88 -17.36 -45.29
CA MET A 730 -8.17 -18.63 -45.48
C MET A 730 -6.65 -18.46 -45.43
N GLU A 731 -6.08 -17.42 -46.03
CA GLU A 731 -4.65 -17.12 -45.96
C GLU A 731 -4.22 -16.77 -44.54
N VAL A 732 -4.96 -15.90 -43.86
CA VAL A 732 -4.71 -15.58 -42.44
C VAL A 732 -4.84 -16.82 -41.57
N LEU A 733 -5.81 -17.70 -41.83
CA LEU A 733 -6.00 -18.93 -41.06
C LEU A 733 -4.93 -19.97 -41.38
N ASN A 734 -4.43 -20.03 -42.61
CA ASN A 734 -3.38 -20.94 -43.05
C ASN A 734 -1.99 -20.45 -42.60
N GLU A 735 -1.75 -19.14 -42.57
CA GLU A 735 -0.60 -18.54 -41.89
C GLU A 735 -0.66 -18.82 -40.39
N LYS A 736 -1.79 -18.55 -39.72
CA LYS A 736 -1.98 -18.91 -38.31
C LYS A 736 -1.82 -20.41 -38.07
N TYR A 737 -2.29 -21.27 -38.98
CA TYR A 737 -2.11 -22.72 -38.87
C TYR A 737 -0.65 -23.12 -39.04
N LYS A 738 0.09 -22.54 -40.00
CA LYS A 738 1.52 -22.77 -40.17
C LYS A 738 2.32 -22.27 -38.96
N GLU A 739 2.02 -21.07 -38.47
CA GLU A 739 2.60 -20.52 -37.26
C GLU A 739 2.32 -21.43 -36.06
N LEU A 740 1.07 -21.85 -35.86
CA LEU A 740 0.70 -22.78 -34.78
C LEU A 740 1.33 -24.16 -34.98
N ALA A 741 1.48 -24.66 -36.20
CA ALA A 741 2.13 -25.93 -36.48
C ALA A 741 3.63 -25.87 -36.23
N ASP A 742 4.28 -24.76 -36.57
CA ASP A 742 5.69 -24.50 -36.31
C ASP A 742 5.95 -24.31 -34.82
N VAL A 743 5.06 -23.60 -34.10
CA VAL A 743 5.06 -23.49 -32.63
C VAL A 743 4.81 -24.84 -31.97
N LEU A 744 3.90 -25.66 -32.49
CA LEU A 744 3.65 -27.01 -31.96
C LEU A 744 4.85 -27.92 -32.21
N LYS A 745 5.53 -27.77 -33.34
CA LYS A 745 6.78 -28.47 -33.66
C LYS A 745 7.94 -28.00 -32.78
N SER A 746 8.06 -26.70 -32.50
CA SER A 746 9.06 -26.17 -31.57
C SER A 746 8.78 -26.68 -30.16
N HIS A 747 7.54 -26.63 -29.68
CA HIS A 747 7.16 -27.16 -28.36
C HIS A 747 7.33 -28.67 -28.26
N LYS A 748 7.08 -29.45 -29.32
CA LYS A 748 7.42 -30.89 -29.35
C LYS A 748 8.92 -31.14 -29.23
N ASN A 749 9.74 -30.34 -29.91
CA ASN A 749 11.20 -30.45 -29.82
C ASN A 749 11.72 -29.97 -28.45
N GLU A 750 11.14 -28.91 -27.88
CA GLU A 750 11.42 -28.45 -26.52
C GLU A 750 11.02 -29.50 -25.50
N TYR A 751 9.86 -30.14 -25.66
CA TYR A 751 9.41 -31.23 -24.81
C TYR A 751 10.35 -32.44 -24.92
N ALA A 752 10.73 -32.86 -26.13
CA ALA A 752 11.66 -33.97 -26.32
C ALA A 752 13.06 -33.69 -25.76
N THR A 753 13.54 -32.45 -25.86
CA THR A 753 14.82 -32.04 -25.25
C THR A 753 14.72 -31.94 -23.73
N ALA A 754 13.61 -31.43 -23.19
CA ALA A 754 13.34 -31.40 -21.76
C ALA A 754 13.21 -32.82 -21.17
N GLU A 755 12.52 -33.73 -21.86
CA GLU A 755 12.37 -35.14 -21.48
C GLU A 755 13.73 -35.84 -21.46
N LYS A 756 14.55 -35.65 -22.50
CA LYS A 756 15.92 -36.16 -22.53
C LYS A 756 16.81 -35.57 -21.42
N ASN A 757 16.70 -34.27 -21.16
CA ASN A 757 17.43 -33.63 -20.06
C ASN A 757 16.98 -34.17 -18.69
N LEU A 758 15.69 -34.49 -18.54
CA LEU A 758 15.14 -35.08 -17.32
C LEU A 758 15.66 -36.50 -17.14
N GLU A 759 15.70 -37.31 -18.20
CA GLU A 759 16.34 -38.63 -18.19
C GLU A 759 17.83 -38.55 -17.81
N GLU A 760 18.60 -37.67 -18.46
CA GLU A 760 20.03 -37.46 -18.13
C GLU A 760 20.23 -36.96 -16.69
N LEU A 761 19.33 -36.12 -16.17
CA LEU A 761 19.37 -35.66 -14.78
C LEU A 761 18.99 -36.78 -13.80
N THR A 762 18.04 -37.64 -14.14
CA THR A 762 17.69 -38.81 -13.32
C THR A 762 18.81 -39.84 -13.29
N GLU A 763 19.53 -40.06 -14.39
CA GLU A 763 20.72 -40.90 -14.42
C GLU A 763 21.83 -40.32 -13.52
N LYS A 764 22.12 -39.02 -13.65
CA LYS A 764 23.10 -38.34 -12.78
C LYS A 764 22.71 -38.38 -11.31
N LEU A 765 21.42 -38.23 -10.99
CA LEU A 765 20.91 -38.33 -9.62
C LEU A 765 21.16 -39.74 -9.06
N ASN A 766 20.86 -40.77 -9.84
CA ASN A 766 21.09 -42.16 -9.45
C ASN A 766 22.59 -42.46 -9.27
N GLU A 767 23.46 -41.92 -10.13
CA GLU A 767 24.92 -42.04 -9.97
C GLU A 767 25.42 -41.38 -8.69
N ILE A 768 24.95 -40.17 -8.39
CA ILE A 768 25.29 -39.44 -7.15
C ILE A 768 24.80 -40.21 -5.93
N GLU A 769 23.60 -40.80 -5.99
CA GLU A 769 23.04 -41.58 -4.89
C GLU A 769 23.83 -42.87 -4.63
N GLN A 770 24.29 -43.55 -5.69
CA GLN A 770 25.21 -44.69 -5.56
C GLN A 770 26.57 -44.28 -4.97
N ILE A 771 27.12 -43.13 -5.37
CA ILE A 771 28.35 -42.59 -4.80
C ILE A 771 28.17 -42.25 -3.32
N ARG A 772 27.03 -41.66 -2.94
CA ARG A 772 26.69 -41.35 -1.55
C ARG A 772 26.63 -42.62 -0.70
N LEU A 773 25.99 -43.68 -1.18
CA LEU A 773 25.92 -44.97 -0.49
C LEU A 773 27.31 -45.57 -0.28
N LYS A 774 28.18 -45.55 -1.30
CA LYS A 774 29.57 -46.01 -1.17
C LYS A 774 30.37 -45.20 -0.15
N HIS A 775 30.20 -43.88 -0.12
CA HIS A 775 30.84 -43.05 0.90
C HIS A 775 30.32 -43.32 2.30
N LEU A 776 29.02 -43.59 2.44
CA LEU A 776 28.43 -43.97 3.73
C LEU A 776 29.04 -45.27 4.24
N ASP A 777 29.18 -46.29 3.39
CA ASP A 777 29.85 -47.55 3.75
C ASP A 777 31.31 -47.32 4.20
N VAL A 778 32.06 -46.47 3.48
CA VAL A 778 33.43 -46.11 3.87
C VAL A 778 33.49 -45.42 5.23
N VAL A 779 32.56 -44.50 5.50
CA VAL A 779 32.48 -43.82 6.80
C VAL A 779 32.17 -44.82 7.91
N THR A 780 31.21 -45.72 7.71
CA THR A 780 30.90 -46.76 8.72
C THR A 780 32.09 -47.66 9.01
N ASN A 781 32.85 -48.07 7.99
CA ASN A 781 34.06 -48.86 8.17
C ASN A 781 35.15 -48.10 8.96
N LEU A 782 35.33 -46.80 8.69
CA LEU A 782 36.29 -45.97 9.43
C LEU A 782 35.85 -45.73 10.88
N GLU A 783 34.55 -45.60 11.14
CA GLU A 783 34.01 -45.49 12.50
C GLU A 783 34.28 -46.77 13.30
N ASP A 784 34.09 -47.94 12.70
CA ASP A 784 34.41 -49.24 13.31
C ASP A 784 35.92 -49.38 13.59
N GLU A 785 36.78 -48.95 12.66
CA GLU A 785 38.23 -48.91 12.87
C GLU A 785 38.62 -48.00 14.04
N ILE A 786 38.03 -46.80 14.14
CA ILE A 786 38.28 -45.87 15.25
C ILE A 786 37.85 -46.48 16.59
N ILE A 787 36.71 -47.17 16.64
CA ILE A 787 36.25 -47.88 17.85
C ILE A 787 37.26 -48.95 18.24
N SER A 788 37.78 -49.72 17.27
CA SER A 788 38.78 -50.76 17.52
C SER A 788 40.09 -50.18 18.08
N VAL A 789 40.56 -49.06 17.54
CA VAL A 789 41.80 -48.39 17.97
C VAL A 789 41.64 -47.81 19.38
N ARG A 790 40.51 -47.17 19.68
CA ARG A 790 40.22 -46.66 21.04
C ARG A 790 40.20 -47.78 22.08
N LYS A 791 39.63 -48.94 21.72
CA LYS A 791 39.64 -50.11 22.61
C LYS A 791 41.07 -50.61 22.87
N GLN A 792 41.92 -50.66 21.84
CA GLN A 792 43.34 -51.03 22.00
C GLN A 792 44.12 -50.01 22.83
N GLU A 793 43.84 -48.72 22.69
CA GLU A 793 44.47 -47.66 23.48
C GLU A 793 44.09 -47.78 24.97
N GLN A 794 42.80 -48.03 25.25
CA GLN A 794 42.31 -48.25 26.61
C GLN A 794 42.94 -49.50 27.25
N GLU A 795 43.02 -50.62 26.53
CA GLU A 795 43.70 -51.82 27.01
C GLU A 795 45.19 -51.58 27.30
N LYS A 796 45.87 -50.76 26.48
CA LYS A 796 47.28 -50.39 26.71
C LYS A 796 47.42 -49.48 27.93
N ALA A 797 46.53 -48.52 28.13
CA ALA A 797 46.52 -47.65 29.31
C ALA A 797 46.27 -48.44 30.61
N GLU A 798 45.36 -49.41 30.59
CA GLU A 798 45.12 -50.31 31.72
C GLU A 798 46.32 -51.21 32.03
N LYS A 799 47.04 -51.69 31.01
CA LYS A 799 48.29 -52.45 31.22
C LYS A 799 49.37 -51.56 31.82
N LEU A 800 49.51 -50.31 31.37
CA LEU A 800 50.50 -49.36 31.86
C LEU A 800 50.26 -49.00 33.34
N THR A 801 49.01 -48.72 33.70
CA THR A 801 48.62 -48.44 35.11
C THR A 801 48.83 -49.65 36.02
N ARG A 802 48.60 -50.88 35.55
CA ARG A 802 48.95 -52.10 36.31
C ARG A 802 50.46 -52.21 36.53
N VAL A 803 51.28 -51.96 35.50
CA VAL A 803 52.74 -51.99 35.60
C VAL A 803 53.24 -50.90 36.55
N GLU A 804 52.76 -49.67 36.44
CA GLU A 804 53.10 -48.59 37.37
C GLU A 804 52.71 -48.90 38.82
N GLY A 805 51.56 -49.54 39.02
CA GLY A 805 51.12 -50.01 40.32
C GLY A 805 52.04 -51.09 40.91
N GLN A 806 52.53 -52.02 40.09
CA GLN A 806 53.52 -53.02 40.49
C GLN A 806 54.89 -52.39 40.75
N LEU A 807 55.31 -51.43 39.93
CA LEU A 807 56.58 -50.71 40.05
C LEU A 807 56.61 -49.87 41.33
N LYS A 808 55.51 -49.19 41.68
CA LYS A 808 55.33 -48.51 42.98
C LYS A 808 55.34 -49.46 44.18
N LYS A 809 54.78 -50.67 44.04
CA LYS A 809 54.83 -51.71 45.10
C LYS A 809 56.25 -52.28 45.29
N LEU A 810 57.01 -52.46 44.21
CA LEU A 810 58.40 -52.91 44.27
C LEU A 810 59.34 -51.82 44.81
N LEU A 811 59.15 -50.55 44.41
CA LEU A 811 59.92 -49.42 44.94
C LEU A 811 59.74 -49.22 46.46
N LYS A 812 58.56 -49.55 47.00
CA LYS A 812 58.30 -49.49 48.45
C LYS A 812 58.98 -50.62 49.25
N LYS A 813 59.37 -51.72 48.62
CA LYS A 813 60.01 -52.88 49.28
C LYS A 813 61.55 -52.81 49.27
N ILE A 814 62.15 -51.89 48.53
CA ILE A 814 63.61 -51.78 48.37
C ILE A 814 64.10 -50.49 49.05
N GLY A 815 65.03 -50.61 49.99
CA GLY A 815 65.61 -49.47 50.71
C GLY A 815 66.53 -48.61 49.82
N LYS A 816 66.64 -47.30 50.11
CA LYS A 816 67.40 -46.31 49.30
C LYS A 816 68.85 -46.68 48.95
N ARG A 817 69.50 -47.57 49.70
CA ARG A 817 70.88 -48.04 49.39
C ARG A 817 70.91 -49.12 48.31
N ASP A 818 69.90 -49.98 48.26
CA ASP A 818 69.78 -51.02 47.23
C ASP A 818 69.30 -50.41 45.90
N ILE A 819 68.49 -49.34 45.94
CA ILE A 819 68.05 -48.59 44.74
C ILE A 819 69.24 -48.04 43.95
N SER A 820 70.33 -47.60 44.59
CA SER A 820 71.50 -47.11 43.86
C SER A 820 72.31 -48.25 43.21
N ARG A 821 72.38 -49.43 43.84
CA ARG A 821 73.00 -50.62 43.23
C ARG A 821 72.16 -51.17 42.09
N TYR A 822 70.85 -51.31 42.29
CA TYR A 822 69.93 -51.77 41.25
C TYR A 822 69.78 -50.75 40.12
N ASN A 823 69.84 -49.45 40.37
CA ASN A 823 69.88 -48.43 39.30
C ASN A 823 71.18 -48.50 38.52
N ARG A 824 72.32 -48.73 39.18
CA ARG A 824 73.60 -48.92 38.47
C ARG A 824 73.60 -50.21 37.65
N ASP A 825 73.04 -51.28 38.20
CA ASP A 825 72.90 -52.58 37.53
C ASP A 825 71.84 -52.53 36.40
N PHE A 826 70.79 -51.72 36.56
CA PHE A 826 69.78 -51.45 35.53
C PHE A 826 70.35 -50.57 34.42
N GLU A 827 71.13 -49.54 34.76
CA GLU A 827 71.84 -48.69 33.81
C GLU A 827 72.89 -49.49 33.03
N ILE A 828 73.61 -50.42 33.69
CA ILE A 828 74.50 -51.37 33.02
C ILE A 828 73.72 -52.32 32.11
N ARG A 829 72.58 -52.89 32.55
CA ARG A 829 71.73 -53.74 31.70
C ARG A 829 71.12 -52.97 30.53
N GLN A 830 70.72 -51.71 30.74
CA GLN A 830 70.15 -50.86 29.72
C GLN A 830 71.23 -50.46 28.70
N LEU A 831 72.45 -50.18 29.13
CA LEU A 831 73.59 -49.99 28.23
C LEU A 831 73.98 -51.28 27.49
N GLN A 832 73.90 -52.44 28.13
CA GLN A 832 74.09 -53.74 27.49
C GLN A 832 72.98 -54.05 26.48
N GLU A 833 71.73 -53.67 26.77
CA GLU A 833 70.57 -53.85 25.89
C GLU A 833 70.59 -52.87 24.72
N VAL A 834 71.02 -51.62 24.93
CA VAL A 834 71.29 -50.65 23.87
C VAL A 834 72.43 -51.14 22.98
N ASN A 835 73.54 -51.62 23.56
CA ASN A 835 74.62 -52.22 22.77
C ASN A 835 74.12 -53.46 22.01
N ARG A 836 73.27 -54.29 22.61
CA ARG A 836 72.68 -55.45 21.95
C ARG A 836 71.75 -55.05 20.81
N ASN A 837 70.93 -54.02 20.99
CA ASN A 837 70.03 -53.48 19.97
C ASN A 837 70.81 -52.80 18.84
N VAL A 838 71.89 -52.08 19.15
CA VAL A 838 72.79 -51.50 18.14
C VAL A 838 73.49 -52.62 17.36
N LEU A 839 74.03 -53.64 18.04
CA LEU A 839 74.60 -54.81 17.37
C LEU A 839 73.55 -55.55 16.53
N GLN A 840 72.29 -55.60 16.99
CA GLN A 840 71.18 -56.22 16.26
C GLN A 840 70.76 -55.39 15.03
N CYS A 841 70.69 -54.07 15.14
CA CYS A 841 70.49 -53.15 14.02
C CYS A 841 71.66 -53.20 13.02
N LEU A 842 72.89 -53.33 13.51
CA LEU A 842 74.08 -53.50 12.66
C LEU A 842 74.06 -54.85 11.92
N THR A 843 73.63 -55.94 12.56
CA THR A 843 73.35 -57.22 11.86
C THR A 843 72.20 -57.11 10.86
N GLN A 844 71.18 -56.31 11.15
CA GLN A 844 70.03 -56.11 10.25
C GLN A 844 70.43 -55.25 9.05
N LEU A 845 71.27 -54.24 9.25
CA LEU A 845 71.88 -53.39 8.21
C LEU A 845 72.83 -54.16 7.29
N THR A 846 73.64 -55.07 7.85
CA THR A 846 74.46 -55.99 7.04
C THR A 846 73.59 -56.99 6.27
N SER A 847 72.42 -57.39 6.81
CA SER A 847 71.48 -58.24 6.09
C SER A 847 70.67 -57.52 5.00
N SER A 848 70.40 -56.22 5.17
CA SER A 848 69.63 -55.42 4.20
C SER A 848 70.51 -54.80 3.10
N HIS A 849 71.83 -54.65 3.32
CA HIS A 849 72.76 -54.07 2.36
C HIS A 849 74.01 -54.94 2.15
N SER A 850 73.89 -55.92 1.24
CA SER A 850 74.94 -56.91 0.90
C SER A 850 76.28 -56.30 0.47
N GLU A 851 76.28 -55.09 -0.12
CA GLU A 851 77.45 -54.44 -0.70
C GLU A 851 78.44 -53.89 0.35
N ILE A 852 77.96 -53.60 1.56
CA ILE A 852 78.76 -52.99 2.65
C ILE A 852 79.33 -54.08 3.58
N THR A 853 78.82 -55.31 3.50
CA THR A 853 79.22 -56.48 4.28
C THR A 853 80.73 -56.75 4.32
N PRO A 854 81.51 -56.63 3.21
CA PRO A 854 82.96 -56.88 3.23
C PRO A 854 83.74 -55.83 4.04
N LEU A 855 83.33 -54.56 3.94
CA LEU A 855 83.89 -53.46 4.73
C LEU A 855 83.54 -53.61 6.20
N PHE A 856 82.31 -54.00 6.50
CA PHE A 856 81.83 -54.21 7.86
C PHE A 856 82.57 -55.37 8.56
N ASN A 857 82.76 -56.51 7.86
CA ASN A 857 83.53 -57.64 8.36
C ASN A 857 85.02 -57.31 8.57
N ARG A 858 85.61 -56.46 7.71
CA ARG A 858 86.99 -55.97 7.91
C ARG A 858 87.12 -55.20 9.23
N TYR A 859 86.21 -54.27 9.49
CA TYR A 859 86.22 -53.48 10.74
C TYR A 859 85.88 -54.33 11.97
N ILE A 860 85.01 -55.34 11.84
CA ILE A 860 84.71 -56.28 12.94
C ILE A 860 85.94 -57.11 13.33
N MET A 861 86.73 -57.59 12.35
CA MET A 861 87.98 -58.31 12.61
C MET A 861 89.09 -57.39 13.14
N GLU A 862 89.14 -56.14 12.70
CA GLU A 862 90.15 -55.15 13.13
C GLU A 862 89.96 -54.70 14.58
N TYR A 863 88.72 -54.73 15.09
CA TYR A 863 88.37 -54.31 16.46
C TYR A 863 87.91 -55.45 17.40
N ASN A 864 87.98 -56.72 16.99
CA ASN A 864 87.61 -57.90 17.79
C ASN A 864 86.20 -57.81 18.45
N ILE A 865 85.18 -57.45 17.66
CA ILE A 865 83.79 -57.32 18.16
C ILE A 865 82.97 -58.57 17.80
N GLU A 866 82.49 -59.33 18.78
CA GLU A 866 81.63 -60.50 18.54
C GLU A 866 80.17 -60.09 18.24
N LEU A 867 79.65 -60.46 17.06
CA LEU A 867 78.25 -60.24 16.69
C LEU A 867 77.34 -61.33 17.29
N PRO A 868 76.12 -61.01 17.77
CA PRO A 868 75.19 -62.01 18.30
C PRO A 868 74.73 -63.02 17.24
N GLU A 869 74.89 -64.33 17.49
CA GLU A 869 74.39 -65.37 16.60
C GLU A 869 72.85 -65.36 16.48
N LYS A 870 72.37 -65.59 15.25
CA LYS A 870 70.94 -65.71 14.91
C LYS A 870 70.25 -66.79 15.75
N ARG A 871 69.42 -66.40 16.72
CA ARG A 871 68.39 -67.29 17.27
C ARG A 871 67.18 -67.33 16.34
N LEU A 872 67.08 -68.42 15.58
CA LEU A 872 65.85 -68.85 14.92
C LEU A 872 64.99 -69.59 15.95
N THR A 873 63.87 -69.02 16.39
CA THR A 873 62.77 -69.80 16.97
C THR A 873 61.41 -69.21 16.62
N PRO A 874 60.36 -70.05 16.46
CA PRO A 874 59.24 -69.83 15.56
C PRO A 874 57.87 -69.69 16.26
N SER A 875 56.83 -69.49 15.44
CA SER A 875 55.37 -69.46 15.72
C SER A 875 54.77 -68.06 15.89
N SER A 876 53.64 -67.69 15.28
CA SER A 876 52.55 -68.51 14.70
C SER A 876 51.81 -67.79 13.56
N ASN A 877 51.63 -68.51 12.45
CA ASN A 877 50.70 -68.25 11.35
C ASN A 877 49.26 -68.62 11.72
N SER A 878 48.31 -67.87 11.15
CA SER A 878 46.93 -68.27 10.76
C SER A 878 46.35 -67.05 10.02
N SER A 879 45.67 -67.12 8.87
CA SER A 879 45.39 -68.18 7.90
C SER A 879 44.70 -67.54 6.68
N ASP A 880 44.97 -68.10 5.51
CA ASP A 880 44.42 -67.80 4.17
C ASP A 880 42.90 -67.97 3.99
N VAL A 881 42.39 -67.47 2.84
CA VAL A 881 41.72 -68.22 1.73
C VAL A 881 40.86 -67.21 0.93
N MET A 882 41.22 -66.80 -0.30
CA MET A 882 41.08 -67.45 -1.62
C MET A 882 39.64 -67.67 -2.10
N THR A 883 39.31 -67.12 -3.28
CA THR A 883 38.58 -67.85 -4.33
C THR A 883 38.97 -67.34 -5.71
N SER A 884 39.39 -68.27 -6.56
CA SER A 884 39.43 -68.17 -8.02
C SER A 884 38.46 -69.19 -8.59
N THR A 885 37.90 -68.92 -9.77
CA THR A 885 37.26 -69.95 -10.59
C THR A 885 37.56 -69.73 -12.07
N ARG A 886 37.72 -70.85 -12.76
CA ARG A 886 38.32 -71.09 -14.09
C ARG A 886 37.31 -70.94 -15.24
N SER A 887 37.91 -70.77 -16.43
CA SER A 887 37.58 -71.38 -17.74
C SER A 887 36.25 -71.04 -18.44
N SER A 888 36.33 -70.54 -19.68
CA SER A 888 36.29 -71.40 -20.90
C SER A 888 36.30 -70.59 -22.22
N SER A 889 37.22 -70.98 -23.11
CA SER A 889 37.04 -71.22 -24.56
C SER A 889 36.49 -70.15 -25.53
N ARG A 890 37.30 -69.88 -26.57
CA ARG A 890 37.07 -70.22 -28.00
C ARG A 890 37.11 -69.04 -28.99
N ASN A 891 38.13 -69.12 -29.85
CA ASN A 891 38.25 -68.74 -31.27
C ASN A 891 37.22 -67.79 -31.90
N GLN A 892 37.72 -66.77 -32.61
CA GLN A 892 37.90 -66.71 -34.08
C GLN A 892 38.75 -65.45 -34.38
N ASN A 893 39.89 -65.55 -35.07
CA ASN A 893 40.07 -65.35 -36.53
C ASN A 893 39.30 -64.13 -37.06
N SER A 894 39.85 -63.18 -37.81
CA SER A 894 40.91 -63.27 -38.82
C SER A 894 41.44 -61.88 -39.22
N GLU A 895 42.69 -61.89 -39.71
CA GLU A 895 43.26 -61.02 -40.76
C GLU A 895 43.52 -59.55 -40.41
N ARG A 896 44.80 -59.12 -40.37
CA ARG A 896 45.67 -58.75 -41.52
C ARG A 896 44.99 -57.65 -42.35
N SER A 897 45.58 -56.50 -42.59
CA SER A 897 46.98 -56.26 -42.99
C SER A 897 47.29 -54.77 -42.93
N ASP A 898 48.58 -54.48 -42.75
CA ASP A 898 49.38 -53.43 -43.38
C ASP A 898 48.79 -52.03 -43.59
N GLY A 899 49.44 -50.95 -43.15
CA GLY A 899 50.79 -50.88 -42.63
C GLY A 899 51.31 -49.45 -42.66
N SER A 900 52.61 -49.37 -42.35
CA SER A 900 53.52 -48.24 -42.59
C SER A 900 53.17 -46.94 -41.85
N ALA A 901 54.03 -46.26 -41.12
CA ALA A 901 55.47 -46.31 -40.83
C ALA A 901 55.60 -45.50 -39.51
N LYS A 902 56.38 -45.94 -38.52
CA LYS A 902 57.78 -45.50 -38.29
C LYS A 902 57.94 -43.97 -38.43
N GLU A 903 58.61 -43.25 -37.55
CA GLU A 903 59.42 -43.55 -36.37
C GLU A 903 59.65 -42.17 -35.72
N ALA A 904 59.62 -42.08 -34.39
CA ALA A 904 60.79 -41.80 -33.54
C ALA A 904 61.38 -40.37 -33.70
N ILE A 905 61.27 -39.52 -32.66
CA ILE A 905 62.33 -39.22 -31.65
C ILE A 905 63.53 -38.50 -32.34
N SER A 906 64.00 -37.31 -31.95
CA SER A 906 64.33 -36.76 -30.63
C SER A 906 64.59 -35.24 -30.67
N VAL A 907 64.31 -34.62 -29.53
CA VAL A 907 64.98 -33.49 -28.85
C VAL A 907 66.36 -33.04 -29.38
N SER A 908 66.54 -31.72 -29.57
CA SER A 908 67.70 -30.95 -29.05
C SER A 908 67.54 -29.42 -29.26
N THR A 909 67.45 -28.69 -28.13
CA THR A 909 68.17 -27.45 -27.77
C THR A 909 68.73 -26.51 -28.87
N LEU A 910 68.36 -25.22 -28.83
CA LEU A 910 69.25 -24.06 -28.47
C LEU A 910 68.66 -22.69 -28.86
N ASN A 911 68.81 -21.75 -27.92
CA ASN A 911 69.10 -20.30 -28.04
C ASN A 911 68.17 -19.31 -28.79
N LEU A 912 67.72 -18.34 -27.99
CA LEU A 912 67.83 -16.88 -28.17
C LEU A 912 67.94 -16.33 -29.61
N SER A 913 66.99 -15.48 -30.00
CA SER A 913 67.11 -14.01 -29.88
C SER A 913 65.89 -13.30 -30.49
N LEU A 914 65.55 -12.15 -29.91
CA LEU A 914 64.66 -11.15 -30.51
C LEU A 914 65.17 -10.67 -31.87
N ASP A 915 64.25 -10.28 -32.76
CA ASP A 915 64.06 -8.89 -33.16
C ASP A 915 62.93 -8.79 -34.21
N PHE A 916 61.75 -8.37 -33.78
CA PHE A 916 61.04 -7.14 -34.21
C PHE A 916 59.81 -6.90 -33.34
#